data_AF-A0A5B8VLD8-F1
#
_entry.id   AF-A0A5B8VLD8-F1
#
_cell.length_a   1.000
_cell.length_b   1.000
_cell.length_c   1.000
_cell.angle_alpha   90.00
_cell.angle_beta   90.00
_cell.angle_gamma   90.00
#
_symmetry.space_group_name_H-M   'P 1'
#
loop_
_entity.id
_entity.type
_entity.pdbx_description
1 polymer ?
#
loop_
_entity_poly.entity_id
_entity_poly.type
_entity_poly.pdbx_seq_one_letter_code
_entity_poly.pdbx_strand_id
1 'polypeptide(L)'
;MRKFSVILLLLFVSLASSLFAQQYTFGSFNLRYDNKGDSINAWPYRKDKVTALIRFYDYDCLGTQEGLHHMLTELKDRLQVYDYVGVGRDDGRQKGEYAAIFYKKNKFDVLKSGTFWLSGTDLHHPNKGWDAVLPRICTWAAFKDKQTGTEFYYFNTHFDHVGIKARSQSALLITREIKKIAGNKPFVLTGDFNVDQHSASYKVMHDNGIMKDAFETAPIKMAFNGTINAFNTNAYTSSRIDHVFLGGGFKPSRYGVLTETYRLQPKADAARAASDNFPGQVHQYKSRAMLLSDHFPVLVKCSFDAQNNNDQQQLPDWTMGPFLRPDPATPLLQPDNSAVFKDPMSGKQVHWQSGAAFNPAATVKDGKIVVLFRAEDLSGQLKIGGHTSRIGYASSTDGIHLQKRATPVLYPANDNRKPHDWPGGCEDPRVARTEDGLYVMMYTEWDHKLPRLSVATSRDLIHWKKHGEAFKKAYGGKFARVATKSASIVTGLVHGHQYIQKVNGHYLMYWGEQFVNLATSDNLIDWTPLVDDQGDLVRLFAPRAGHFDSQLTECGPPAIITDKGILLLYNGKNDKGEKGDPNYPGGAYCGGQVLFDLKDPTKLIGRLDKPFFVPEEPFERTGQYKDGTVFLEGMAYYGRKWYLYYGCADSMVGVAIYDPAKK
;
A
#
# COMPACT_ATOMS: atom_id res chain seq x y z
N MET A 1 -26.46 -11.75 -54.86
CA MET A 1 -25.08 -11.89 -54.37
C MET A 1 -24.23 -10.61 -54.44
N ARG A 2 -24.80 -9.39 -54.34
CA ARG A 2 -24.02 -8.13 -54.33
C ARG A 2 -24.26 -7.21 -53.12
N LYS A 3 -25.18 -7.56 -52.22
CA LYS A 3 -25.49 -6.77 -51.01
C LYS A 3 -24.91 -7.33 -49.71
N PHE A 4 -24.44 -8.59 -49.71
CA PHE A 4 -23.79 -9.21 -48.54
C PHE A 4 -22.29 -8.92 -48.43
N SER A 5 -21.62 -8.54 -49.52
CA SER A 5 -20.17 -8.28 -49.53
C SER A 5 -19.79 -6.87 -49.06
N VAL A 6 -20.71 -5.90 -49.08
CA VAL A 6 -20.43 -4.51 -48.66
C VAL A 6 -20.52 -4.35 -47.13
N ILE A 7 -21.39 -5.12 -46.47
CA ILE A 7 -21.51 -5.11 -45.00
C ILE A 7 -20.32 -5.81 -44.35
N LEU A 8 -19.78 -6.87 -44.98
CA LEU A 8 -18.58 -7.55 -44.49
C LEU A 8 -17.30 -6.69 -44.65
N LEU A 9 -17.25 -5.82 -45.66
CA LEU A 9 -16.13 -4.90 -45.88
C LEU A 9 -16.15 -3.71 -44.90
N LEU A 10 -17.33 -3.24 -44.51
CA LEU A 10 -17.49 -2.20 -43.48
C LEU A 10 -17.22 -2.72 -42.06
N LEU A 11 -17.46 -4.01 -41.79
CA LEU A 11 -17.11 -4.67 -40.53
C LEU A 11 -15.60 -4.99 -40.38
N PHE A 12 -14.85 -5.08 -41.49
CA PHE A 12 -13.40 -5.28 -41.46
C PHE A 12 -12.60 -3.96 -41.40
N VAL A 13 -13.17 -2.83 -41.82
CA VAL A 13 -12.53 -1.51 -41.69
C VAL A 13 -12.74 -0.90 -40.29
N SER A 14 -13.72 -1.37 -39.51
CA SER A 14 -13.93 -0.95 -38.12
C SER A 14 -13.18 -1.77 -37.06
N LEU A 15 -12.34 -2.73 -37.45
CA LEU A 15 -11.61 -3.63 -36.53
C LEU A 15 -10.08 -3.58 -36.68
N ALA A 16 -9.54 -2.51 -37.27
CA ALA A 16 -8.11 -2.27 -37.38
C ALA A 16 -7.72 -0.84 -36.98
N SER A 17 -8.36 -0.26 -35.96
CA SER A 17 -7.68 0.70 -35.12
C SER A 17 -6.77 -0.09 -34.19
N SER A 18 -5.57 -0.43 -34.66
CA SER A 18 -4.47 -0.76 -33.78
C SER A 18 -4.29 0.44 -32.85
N LEU A 19 -4.82 0.34 -31.64
CA LEU A 19 -4.56 1.25 -30.54
C LEU A 19 -3.06 1.13 -30.24
N PHE A 20 -2.24 1.95 -30.91
CA PHE A 20 -0.84 2.08 -30.58
C PHE A 20 -0.75 2.61 -29.15
N ALA A 21 -0.17 1.83 -28.25
CA ALA A 21 0.14 2.30 -26.91
C ALA A 21 1.00 3.56 -27.01
N GLN A 22 0.52 4.67 -26.43
CA GLN A 22 1.18 5.97 -26.55
C GLN A 22 2.56 5.91 -25.93
N GLN A 23 3.59 6.28 -26.70
CA GLN A 23 4.96 6.32 -26.21
C GLN A 23 5.32 7.71 -25.67
N TYR A 24 6.05 7.71 -24.57
CA TYR A 24 6.60 8.88 -23.91
C TYR A 24 8.10 8.71 -23.67
N THR A 25 8.86 9.79 -23.83
CA THR A 25 10.29 9.86 -23.47
C THR A 25 10.45 10.77 -22.25
N PHE A 26 10.79 10.20 -21.10
CA PHE A 26 11.01 10.92 -19.85
C PHE A 26 12.48 10.84 -19.42
N GLY A 27 12.90 11.70 -18.48
CA GLY A 27 14.28 11.67 -18.02
C GLY A 27 14.61 12.60 -16.86
N SER A 28 15.83 12.43 -16.35
CA SER A 28 16.46 13.30 -15.35
C SER A 28 17.81 13.78 -15.88
N PHE A 29 18.17 15.04 -15.61
CA PHE A 29 19.49 15.57 -15.92
C PHE A 29 19.92 16.68 -14.95
N ASN A 30 20.84 16.36 -14.04
CA ASN A 30 21.53 17.39 -13.24
C ASN A 30 22.44 18.22 -14.17
N LEU A 31 22.17 19.53 -14.29
CA LEU A 31 22.85 20.42 -15.25
C LEU A 31 24.25 20.86 -14.80
N ARG A 32 24.59 20.58 -13.54
CA ARG A 32 25.69 21.16 -12.79
C ARG A 32 25.56 22.67 -12.59
N TYR A 33 25.49 23.10 -11.33
CA TYR A 33 25.49 24.49 -10.89
C TYR A 33 26.57 25.32 -11.60
N ASP A 34 26.25 26.55 -11.99
CA ASP A 34 27.21 27.46 -12.64
C ASP A 34 28.26 27.99 -11.64
N ASN A 35 29.28 27.17 -11.39
CA ASN A 35 30.38 27.47 -10.49
C ASN A 35 31.58 28.03 -11.27
N LYS A 36 32.07 29.22 -10.87
CA LYS A 36 33.31 29.79 -11.44
C LYS A 36 34.53 28.88 -11.28
N GLY A 37 34.54 28.03 -10.25
CA GLY A 37 35.60 27.05 -10.00
C GLY A 37 35.66 25.90 -11.02
N ASP A 38 34.61 25.69 -11.82
CA ASP A 38 34.56 24.57 -12.78
C ASP A 38 35.41 24.84 -14.05
N SER A 39 35.98 26.04 -14.20
CA SER A 39 36.90 26.39 -15.31
C SER A 39 36.27 26.09 -16.69
N ILE A 40 36.90 25.24 -17.51
CA ILE A 40 36.40 24.83 -18.83
C ILE A 40 35.12 23.98 -18.77
N ASN A 41 34.77 23.47 -17.59
CA ASN A 41 33.49 22.80 -17.32
C ASN A 41 32.39 23.78 -16.88
N ALA A 42 32.64 25.10 -16.85
CA ALA A 42 31.61 26.08 -16.52
C ALA A 42 30.48 26.12 -17.57
N TRP A 43 29.29 26.57 -17.15
CA TRP A 43 28.08 26.58 -17.97
C TRP A 43 28.23 27.25 -19.35
N PRO A 44 28.91 28.42 -19.50
CA PRO A 44 29.03 29.09 -20.80
C PRO A 44 29.64 28.22 -21.89
N TYR A 45 30.50 27.26 -21.53
CA TYR A 45 31.16 26.37 -22.48
C TYR A 45 30.32 25.12 -22.82
N ARG A 46 29.32 24.79 -22.01
CA ARG A 46 28.50 23.56 -22.15
C ARG A 46 27.10 23.80 -22.67
N LYS A 47 26.51 24.99 -22.46
CA LYS A 47 25.09 25.28 -22.74
C LYS A 47 24.59 24.84 -24.13
N ASP A 48 25.36 25.09 -25.18
CA ASP A 48 24.96 24.71 -26.55
C ASP A 48 25.03 23.19 -26.78
N LYS A 49 25.97 22.50 -26.12
CA LYS A 49 26.12 21.04 -26.23
C LYS A 49 25.06 20.31 -25.39
N VAL A 50 24.76 20.84 -24.20
CA VAL A 50 23.62 20.42 -23.36
C VAL A 50 22.32 20.56 -24.15
N THR A 51 22.10 21.71 -24.80
CA THR A 51 20.95 21.95 -25.67
C THR A 51 20.88 20.92 -26.81
N ALA A 52 22.02 20.66 -27.48
CA ALA A 52 22.08 19.70 -28.57
C ALA A 52 21.71 18.28 -28.10
N LEU A 53 22.19 17.86 -26.93
CA LEU A 53 21.83 16.56 -26.33
C LEU A 53 20.32 16.48 -26.08
N ILE A 54 19.73 17.49 -25.44
CA ILE A 54 18.30 17.49 -25.11
C ILE A 54 17.46 17.39 -26.40
N ARG A 55 17.84 18.13 -27.45
CA ARG A 55 17.16 18.06 -28.76
C ARG A 55 17.33 16.71 -29.45
N PHE A 56 18.52 16.10 -29.35
CA PHE A 56 18.80 14.82 -29.98
C PHE A 56 17.98 13.69 -29.35
N TYR A 57 17.87 13.69 -28.02
CA TYR A 57 17.09 12.69 -27.29
C TYR A 57 15.59 12.96 -27.24
N ASP A 58 15.19 14.18 -27.60
CA ASP A 58 13.80 14.57 -27.86
C ASP A 58 12.82 14.20 -26.73
N TYR A 59 13.22 14.48 -25.48
CA TYR A 59 12.42 14.23 -24.29
C TYR A 59 11.03 14.87 -24.40
N ASP A 60 9.99 14.16 -24.01
CA ASP A 60 8.66 14.74 -23.87
C ASP A 60 8.56 15.60 -22.61
N CYS A 61 9.10 15.06 -21.50
CA CYS A 61 9.35 15.78 -20.25
C CYS A 61 10.75 15.45 -19.71
N LEU A 62 11.45 16.43 -19.17
CA LEU A 62 12.79 16.29 -18.60
C LEU A 62 12.87 17.03 -17.26
N GLY A 63 13.19 16.31 -16.19
CA GLY A 63 13.52 16.92 -14.90
C GLY A 63 14.98 17.38 -14.88
N THR A 64 15.24 18.63 -14.51
CA THR A 64 16.60 19.18 -14.39
C THR A 64 16.90 19.63 -12.97
N GLN A 65 18.12 19.41 -12.50
CA GLN A 65 18.61 19.83 -11.17
C GLN A 65 19.79 20.81 -11.31
N GLU A 66 20.07 21.55 -10.24
CA GLU A 66 21.15 22.55 -10.12
C GLU A 66 21.09 23.75 -11.09
N GLY A 67 20.07 23.83 -11.94
CA GLY A 67 19.89 24.96 -12.85
C GLY A 67 19.63 26.26 -12.08
N LEU A 68 20.38 27.31 -12.39
CA LEU A 68 20.09 28.68 -11.97
C LEU A 68 19.14 29.35 -12.97
N HIS A 69 18.48 30.43 -12.55
CA HIS A 69 17.49 31.12 -13.38
C HIS A 69 18.04 31.47 -14.78
N HIS A 70 19.25 32.04 -14.87
CA HIS A 70 19.86 32.40 -16.17
C HIS A 70 20.14 31.18 -17.04
N MET A 71 20.56 30.05 -16.45
CA MET A 71 20.81 28.81 -17.19
C MET A 71 19.52 28.27 -17.80
N LEU A 72 18.43 28.30 -17.02
CA LEU A 72 17.12 27.81 -17.47
C LEU A 72 16.52 28.70 -18.55
N THR A 73 16.65 30.03 -18.44
CA THR A 73 16.21 30.96 -19.49
C THR A 73 17.02 30.78 -20.78
N GLU A 74 18.34 30.62 -20.68
CA GLU A 74 19.19 30.37 -21.86
C GLU A 74 18.89 29.02 -22.54
N LEU A 75 18.54 28.00 -21.75
CA LEU A 75 18.06 26.71 -22.25
C LEU A 75 16.70 26.87 -22.95
N LYS A 76 15.74 27.57 -22.33
CA LYS A 76 14.41 27.81 -22.92
C LYS A 76 14.51 28.56 -24.25
N ASP A 77 15.34 29.59 -24.33
CA ASP A 77 15.54 30.37 -25.56
C ASP A 77 16.08 29.53 -26.70
N ARG A 78 16.95 28.56 -26.39
CA ARG A 78 17.47 27.61 -27.36
C ARG A 78 16.47 26.49 -27.64
N LEU A 79 15.78 25.97 -26.65
CA LEU A 79 14.81 24.89 -26.76
C LEU A 79 13.41 25.44 -27.04
N GLN A 80 13.22 26.13 -28.17
CA GLN A 80 11.98 26.86 -28.48
C GLN A 80 10.69 26.01 -28.46
N VAL A 81 10.79 24.69 -28.64
CA VAL A 81 9.65 23.74 -28.57
C VAL A 81 9.30 23.33 -27.12
N TYR A 82 10.16 23.65 -26.16
CA TYR A 82 9.98 23.39 -24.74
C TYR A 82 9.52 24.66 -24.02
N ASP A 83 8.83 24.45 -22.90
CA ASP A 83 8.75 25.39 -21.81
C ASP A 83 9.14 24.66 -20.50
N TYR A 84 9.19 25.35 -19.37
CA TYR A 84 9.45 24.73 -18.08
C TYR A 84 8.56 25.27 -16.96
N VAL A 85 8.38 24.46 -15.92
CA VAL A 85 7.83 24.89 -14.62
C VAL A 85 8.87 24.70 -13.52
N GLY A 86 8.73 25.48 -12.44
CA GLY A 86 9.58 25.42 -11.25
C GLY A 86 10.05 26.79 -10.80
N VAL A 87 10.50 26.87 -9.55
CA VAL A 87 11.01 28.09 -8.92
C VAL A 87 12.36 27.84 -8.24
N GLY A 88 13.10 28.92 -8.01
CA GLY A 88 14.35 28.89 -7.26
C GLY A 88 14.10 28.57 -5.79
N ARG A 89 14.92 27.68 -5.21
CA ARG A 89 14.76 27.17 -3.84
C ARG A 89 14.97 28.21 -2.73
N ASP A 90 15.61 29.34 -2.99
CA ASP A 90 16.02 30.28 -1.93
C ASP A 90 14.96 31.35 -1.66
N ASP A 91 14.12 31.67 -2.65
CA ASP A 91 13.07 32.70 -2.54
C ASP A 91 11.69 32.26 -3.05
N GLY A 92 11.58 31.04 -3.60
CA GLY A 92 10.37 30.54 -4.24
C GLY A 92 10.03 31.28 -5.53
N ARG A 93 11.01 31.93 -6.15
CA ARG A 93 10.89 32.67 -7.41
C ARG A 93 12.09 32.39 -8.31
N GLN A 94 13.16 33.18 -8.20
CA GLN A 94 14.30 33.18 -9.12
C GLN A 94 15.66 32.93 -8.46
N LYS A 95 15.75 32.94 -7.14
CA LYS A 95 17.02 32.76 -6.42
C LYS A 95 17.26 31.30 -6.06
N GLY A 96 18.50 30.86 -6.23
CA GLY A 96 18.95 29.52 -5.91
C GLY A 96 18.72 28.51 -7.04
N GLU A 97 19.11 27.27 -6.76
CA GLU A 97 18.92 26.13 -7.66
C GLU A 97 17.44 25.82 -7.88
N TYR A 98 17.14 25.34 -9.08
CA TYR A 98 15.84 24.81 -9.44
C TYR A 98 15.88 23.27 -9.46
N ALA A 99 14.72 22.67 -9.18
CA ALA A 99 14.37 21.33 -9.63
C ALA A 99 13.30 21.47 -10.73
N ALA A 100 13.66 22.01 -11.89
CA ALA A 100 12.69 22.38 -12.94
C ALA A 100 12.20 21.17 -13.75
N ILE A 101 11.04 21.31 -14.37
CA ILE A 101 10.48 20.32 -15.32
C ILE A 101 10.35 21.00 -16.67
N PHE A 102 11.18 20.63 -17.64
CA PHE A 102 11.01 21.00 -19.04
C PHE A 102 10.03 20.06 -19.73
N TYR A 103 9.17 20.59 -20.58
CA TYR A 103 8.15 19.82 -21.30
C TYR A 103 7.90 20.39 -22.70
N LYS A 104 7.50 19.53 -23.64
CA LYS A 104 7.10 19.94 -25.00
C LYS A 104 5.75 20.67 -24.97
N LYS A 105 5.77 21.99 -25.12
CA LYS A 105 4.54 22.83 -25.04
C LYS A 105 3.55 22.58 -26.18
N ASN A 106 4.01 22.02 -27.29
CA ASN A 106 3.14 21.60 -28.40
C ASN A 106 2.48 20.23 -28.15
N LYS A 107 2.99 19.41 -27.21
CA LYS A 107 2.44 18.09 -26.88
C LYS A 107 1.54 18.13 -25.63
N PHE A 108 1.86 18.99 -24.65
CA PHE A 108 1.15 19.02 -23.37
C PHE A 108 0.53 20.37 -23.05
N ASP A 109 -0.65 20.34 -22.43
CA ASP A 109 -1.19 21.43 -21.64
C ASP A 109 -0.79 21.26 -20.17
N VAL A 110 -0.36 22.34 -19.53
CA VAL A 110 -0.15 22.36 -18.06
C VAL A 110 -1.48 22.71 -17.40
N LEU A 111 -2.09 21.73 -16.73
CA LEU A 111 -3.34 21.93 -16.01
C LEU A 111 -3.12 22.63 -14.67
N LYS A 112 -2.05 22.23 -13.98
CA LYS A 112 -1.64 22.76 -12.68
C LYS A 112 -0.17 22.49 -12.45
N SER A 113 0.51 23.34 -11.68
CA SER A 113 1.88 23.09 -11.25
C SER A 113 2.14 23.71 -9.88
N GLY A 114 3.20 23.28 -9.22
CA GLY A 114 3.67 23.87 -7.98
C GLY A 114 5.05 23.36 -7.58
N THR A 115 5.57 23.92 -6.50
CA THR A 115 6.82 23.49 -5.87
C THR A 115 6.60 23.45 -4.36
N PHE A 116 7.14 22.43 -3.70
CA PHE A 116 7.17 22.34 -2.25
C PHE A 116 8.58 22.11 -1.73
N TRP A 117 8.87 22.65 -0.55
CA TRP A 117 10.15 22.48 0.13
C TRP A 117 10.18 21.16 0.91
N LEU A 118 11.30 20.46 0.84
CA LEU A 118 11.51 19.17 1.49
C LEU A 118 11.82 19.39 2.96
N SER A 119 10.77 19.63 3.75
CA SER A 119 10.87 19.97 5.16
C SER A 119 9.68 19.47 5.97
N GLY A 120 9.94 19.16 7.26
CA GLY A 120 8.91 18.72 8.19
C GLY A 120 8.08 19.86 8.81
N THR A 121 8.51 21.12 8.65
CA THR A 121 7.89 22.27 9.35
C THR A 121 7.05 23.16 8.44
N ASP A 122 7.50 23.40 7.20
CA ASP A 122 6.80 24.23 6.24
C ASP A 122 7.12 23.74 4.81
N LEU A 123 6.09 23.50 4.01
CA LEU A 123 6.20 23.00 2.63
C LEU A 123 6.06 24.12 1.59
N HIS A 124 5.68 25.32 1.99
CA HIS A 124 5.23 26.39 1.10
C HIS A 124 6.23 27.55 0.97
N HIS A 125 7.20 27.66 1.88
CA HIS A 125 8.20 28.72 1.88
C HIS A 125 9.64 28.19 1.95
N PRO A 126 10.63 28.96 1.47
CA PRO A 126 12.05 28.61 1.57
C PRO A 126 12.51 28.29 2.99
N ASN A 127 12.90 27.03 3.22
CA ASN A 127 13.49 26.58 4.46
C ASN A 127 14.33 25.30 4.28
N LYS A 128 15.08 24.93 5.32
CA LYS A 128 15.84 23.68 5.38
C LYS A 128 15.04 22.63 6.15
N GLY A 129 15.00 21.41 5.63
CA GLY A 129 14.41 20.26 6.32
C GLY A 129 15.44 19.47 7.11
N TRP A 130 15.12 19.14 8.36
CA TRP A 130 15.91 18.22 9.20
C TRP A 130 17.40 18.62 9.32
N ASP A 131 18.31 17.74 8.94
CA ASP A 131 19.78 17.94 8.93
C ASP A 131 20.31 18.40 7.56
N ALA A 132 19.44 18.89 6.66
CA ALA A 132 19.87 19.42 5.36
C ALA A 132 20.76 20.65 5.52
N VAL A 133 21.78 20.75 4.68
CA VAL A 133 22.68 21.91 4.66
C VAL A 133 22.12 23.04 3.81
N LEU A 134 21.27 22.73 2.83
CA LEU A 134 20.62 23.68 1.92
C LEU A 134 19.11 23.44 1.86
N PRO A 135 18.29 24.44 1.51
CA PRO A 135 16.90 24.22 1.13
C PRO A 135 16.85 23.24 -0.05
N ARG A 136 15.90 22.30 -0.03
CA ARG A 136 15.68 21.36 -1.13
C ARG A 136 14.21 21.35 -1.48
N ILE A 137 13.90 21.08 -2.75
CA ILE A 137 12.56 21.26 -3.30
C ILE A 137 12.17 20.09 -4.22
N CYS A 138 10.86 19.88 -4.35
CA CYS A 138 10.27 19.08 -5.41
C CYS A 138 9.26 19.94 -6.18
N THR A 139 9.46 20.05 -7.50
CA THR A 139 8.52 20.69 -8.42
C THR A 139 7.62 19.64 -9.03
N TRP A 140 6.36 19.99 -9.29
CA TRP A 140 5.42 19.12 -9.94
C TRP A 140 4.55 19.84 -10.96
N ALA A 141 4.07 19.09 -11.95
CA ALA A 141 3.08 19.53 -12.94
C ALA A 141 2.08 18.42 -13.24
N ALA A 142 0.81 18.80 -13.37
CA ALA A 142 -0.25 18.01 -13.98
C ALA A 142 -0.30 18.36 -15.46
N PHE A 143 -0.06 17.37 -16.31
CA PHE A 143 -0.07 17.50 -17.76
C PHE A 143 -1.29 16.82 -18.36
N LYS A 144 -1.81 17.42 -19.44
CA LYS A 144 -2.74 16.77 -20.36
C LYS A 144 -2.10 16.67 -21.73
N ASP A 145 -1.97 15.45 -22.25
CA ASP A 145 -1.51 15.22 -23.62
C ASP A 145 -2.58 15.71 -24.61
N LYS A 146 -2.19 16.61 -25.51
CA LYS A 146 -3.10 17.29 -26.45
C LYS A 146 -3.67 16.35 -27.51
N GLN A 147 -2.94 15.29 -27.84
CA GLN A 147 -3.34 14.35 -28.88
C GLN A 147 -4.29 13.29 -28.31
N THR A 148 -3.97 12.77 -27.13
CA THR A 148 -4.69 11.62 -26.54
C THR A 148 -5.70 12.02 -25.47
N GLY A 149 -5.58 13.22 -24.91
CA GLY A 149 -6.36 13.66 -23.74
C GLY A 149 -5.90 13.05 -22.42
N THR A 150 -4.84 12.23 -22.42
CA THR A 150 -4.31 11.56 -21.22
C THR A 150 -3.83 12.58 -20.19
N GLU A 151 -4.28 12.45 -18.94
CA GLU A 151 -3.79 13.25 -17.82
C GLU A 151 -2.77 12.44 -16.99
N PHE A 152 -1.63 13.06 -16.67
CA PHE A 152 -0.61 12.47 -15.78
C PHE A 152 0.13 13.56 -15.01
N TYR A 153 0.86 13.16 -13.97
CA TYR A 153 1.65 14.06 -13.16
C TYR A 153 3.14 13.80 -13.34
N TYR A 154 3.94 14.85 -13.28
CA TYR A 154 5.39 14.76 -13.31
C TYR A 154 5.95 15.48 -12.10
N PHE A 155 6.82 14.81 -11.36
CA PHE A 155 7.50 15.32 -10.18
C PHE A 155 9.01 15.31 -10.44
N ASN A 156 9.71 16.37 -10.04
CA ASN A 156 11.15 16.45 -10.15
C ASN A 156 11.78 17.01 -8.86
N THR A 157 12.81 16.35 -8.36
CA THR A 157 13.42 16.68 -7.06
C THR A 157 14.95 16.76 -7.11
N HIS A 158 15.52 17.40 -6.10
CA HIS A 158 16.95 17.35 -5.80
C HIS A 158 17.14 17.20 -4.29
N PHE A 159 17.73 16.09 -3.84
CA PHE A 159 17.92 15.78 -2.41
C PHE A 159 19.17 16.43 -1.82
N ASP A 160 19.22 16.50 -0.48
CA ASP A 160 20.38 17.04 0.22
C ASP A 160 21.60 16.11 0.10
N HIS A 161 22.75 16.72 -0.21
CA HIS A 161 24.00 15.98 -0.46
C HIS A 161 24.74 15.61 0.84
N VAL A 162 24.35 16.18 1.99
CA VAL A 162 24.99 15.90 3.30
C VAL A 162 24.04 15.16 4.23
N GLY A 163 22.88 15.75 4.53
CA GLY A 163 21.91 15.29 5.53
C GLY A 163 21.32 13.91 5.23
N ILE A 164 21.68 12.93 6.07
CA ILE A 164 21.20 11.54 5.95
C ILE A 164 19.72 11.48 6.33
N LYS A 165 19.33 12.18 7.41
CA LYS A 165 17.94 12.23 7.85
C LYS A 165 17.09 12.97 6.83
N ALA A 166 17.62 14.03 6.24
CA ALA A 166 16.94 14.82 5.23
C ALA A 166 16.59 13.98 4.01
N ARG A 167 17.50 13.14 3.49
CA ARG A 167 17.21 12.26 2.36
C ARG A 167 16.12 11.24 2.65
N SER A 168 16.19 10.55 3.80
CA SER A 168 15.19 9.55 4.18
C SER A 168 13.80 10.14 4.40
N GLN A 169 13.72 11.29 5.07
CA GLN A 169 12.46 11.97 5.33
C GLN A 169 11.90 12.65 4.07
N SER A 170 12.77 13.12 3.16
CA SER A 170 12.36 13.63 1.84
C SER A 170 11.68 12.55 1.00
N ALA A 171 12.22 11.31 1.01
CA ALA A 171 11.61 10.17 0.31
C ALA A 171 10.19 9.85 0.83
N LEU A 172 10.01 9.84 2.16
CA LEU A 172 8.69 9.68 2.78
C LEU A 172 7.73 10.82 2.43
N LEU A 173 8.22 12.07 2.52
CA LEU A 173 7.43 13.26 2.25
C LEU A 173 6.95 13.29 0.79
N ILE A 174 7.83 13.05 -0.18
CA ILE A 174 7.46 13.03 -1.60
C ILE A 174 6.44 11.93 -1.87
N THR A 175 6.60 10.74 -1.28
CA THR A 175 5.63 9.64 -1.43
C THR A 175 4.23 10.08 -0.95
N ARG A 176 4.15 10.78 0.18
CA ARG A 176 2.90 11.34 0.70
C ARG A 176 2.32 12.43 -0.21
N GLU A 177 3.15 13.37 -0.67
CA GLU A 177 2.69 14.47 -1.52
C GLU A 177 2.25 13.97 -2.90
N ILE A 178 2.89 12.94 -3.46
CA ILE A 178 2.43 12.29 -4.71
C ILE A 178 1.01 11.75 -4.53
N LYS A 179 0.74 10.98 -3.45
CA LYS A 179 -0.62 10.49 -3.16
C LYS A 179 -1.63 11.63 -3.05
N LYS A 180 -1.26 12.73 -2.40
CA LYS A 180 -2.13 13.90 -2.22
C LYS A 180 -2.39 14.67 -3.51
N ILE A 181 -1.36 14.85 -4.35
CA ILE A 181 -1.39 15.72 -5.53
C ILE A 181 -1.93 14.97 -6.76
N ALA A 182 -1.45 13.75 -6.98
CA ALA A 182 -1.82 12.92 -8.13
C ALA A 182 -3.02 12.01 -7.83
N GLY A 183 -3.29 11.68 -6.57
CA GLY A 183 -4.32 10.70 -6.22
C GLY A 183 -4.00 9.35 -6.87
N ASN A 184 -4.95 8.82 -7.64
CA ASN A 184 -4.80 7.59 -8.41
C ASN A 184 -4.35 7.83 -9.87
N LYS A 185 -4.03 9.07 -10.26
CA LYS A 185 -3.64 9.38 -11.64
C LYS A 185 -2.19 8.93 -11.91
N PRO A 186 -1.85 8.61 -13.18
CA PRO A 186 -0.50 8.25 -13.59
C PRO A 186 0.50 9.30 -13.18
N PHE A 187 1.70 8.90 -12.76
CA PHE A 187 2.75 9.84 -12.45
C PHE A 187 4.15 9.32 -12.75
N VAL A 188 5.06 10.28 -12.89
CA VAL A 188 6.51 10.09 -13.04
C VAL A 188 7.20 10.90 -11.96
N LEU A 189 8.18 10.31 -11.28
CA LEU A 189 9.05 11.02 -10.35
C LEU A 189 10.50 10.88 -10.83
N THR A 190 11.16 12.01 -11.08
CA THR A 190 12.57 12.07 -11.45
C THR A 190 13.37 12.89 -10.46
N GLY A 191 14.69 12.77 -10.50
CA GLY A 191 15.54 13.64 -9.71
C GLY A 191 16.95 13.13 -9.55
N ASP A 192 17.79 14.02 -9.02
CA ASP A 192 19.02 13.65 -8.33
C ASP A 192 18.69 13.45 -6.85
N PHE A 193 18.71 12.19 -6.42
CA PHE A 193 18.35 11.80 -5.07
C PHE A 193 19.56 11.80 -4.12
N ASN A 194 20.78 12.03 -4.62
CA ASN A 194 22.00 11.95 -3.82
C ASN A 194 22.12 10.66 -2.97
N VAL A 195 21.42 9.58 -3.39
CA VAL A 195 21.45 8.25 -2.79
C VAL A 195 21.45 7.19 -3.88
N ASP A 196 22.22 6.13 -3.66
CA ASP A 196 22.24 5.00 -4.56
C ASP A 196 21.06 4.04 -4.34
N GLN A 197 20.93 3.08 -5.25
CA GLN A 197 19.91 2.02 -5.21
C GLN A 197 20.00 1.08 -3.99
N HIS A 198 21.05 1.17 -3.17
CA HIS A 198 21.23 0.33 -1.99
C HIS A 198 20.87 1.08 -0.69
N SER A 199 20.67 2.40 -0.76
CA SER A 199 20.32 3.24 0.36
C SER A 199 18.94 2.90 0.94
N ALA A 200 18.81 3.01 2.27
CA ALA A 200 17.51 2.93 2.95
C ALA A 200 16.53 4.00 2.43
N SER A 201 17.00 5.19 2.07
CA SER A 201 16.16 6.26 1.52
C SER A 201 15.60 5.90 0.13
N TYR A 202 16.36 5.18 -0.68
CA TYR A 202 15.88 4.65 -1.96
C TYR A 202 14.80 3.57 -1.72
N LYS A 203 15.06 2.62 -0.81
CA LYS A 203 14.13 1.53 -0.46
C LYS A 203 12.76 2.04 0.00
N VAL A 204 12.71 3.17 0.68
CA VAL A 204 11.43 3.82 1.06
C VAL A 204 10.55 4.14 -0.16
N MET A 205 11.14 4.56 -1.28
CA MET A 205 10.40 4.85 -2.51
C MET A 205 10.15 3.60 -3.35
N HIS A 206 11.12 2.69 -3.38
CA HIS A 206 11.05 1.46 -4.15
C HIS A 206 10.06 0.43 -3.56
N ASP A 207 10.09 0.21 -2.24
CA ASP A 207 9.36 -0.89 -1.56
C ASP A 207 7.94 -0.48 -1.12
N ASN A 208 7.48 0.72 -1.46
CA ASN A 208 6.19 1.23 -0.98
C ASN A 208 4.97 0.73 -1.76
N GLY A 209 5.17 0.02 -2.87
CA GLY A 209 4.11 -0.52 -3.73
C GLY A 209 3.37 0.52 -4.60
N ILE A 210 3.72 1.81 -4.52
CA ILE A 210 3.06 2.92 -5.23
C ILE A 210 3.77 3.25 -6.55
N MET A 211 5.09 3.07 -6.59
CA MET A 211 5.93 3.37 -7.75
C MET A 211 7.00 2.30 -7.95
N LYS A 212 7.51 2.18 -9.17
CA LYS A 212 8.58 1.24 -9.53
C LYS A 212 9.74 1.99 -10.18
N ASP A 213 10.97 1.58 -9.89
CA ASP A 213 12.14 2.11 -10.59
C ASP A 213 12.12 1.65 -12.06
N ALA A 214 12.18 2.62 -12.98
CA ALA A 214 12.24 2.37 -14.41
C ALA A 214 13.50 1.60 -14.80
N PHE A 215 14.62 1.76 -14.06
CA PHE A 215 15.80 0.94 -14.26
C PHE A 215 15.45 -0.52 -14.04
N GLU A 216 14.80 -0.90 -12.94
CA GLU A 216 14.56 -2.31 -12.64
C GLU A 216 13.58 -2.94 -13.64
N THR A 217 12.53 -2.22 -13.96
CA THR A 217 11.38 -2.72 -14.73
C THR A 217 11.55 -2.65 -16.25
N ALA A 218 12.48 -1.84 -16.78
CA ALA A 218 12.70 -1.78 -18.22
C ALA A 218 13.34 -3.08 -18.77
N PRO A 219 12.81 -3.66 -19.86
CA PRO A 219 13.38 -4.86 -20.47
C PRO A 219 14.67 -4.60 -21.24
N ILE A 220 14.84 -3.39 -21.79
CA ILE A 220 16.03 -3.01 -22.56
C ILE A 220 16.77 -1.91 -21.82
N LYS A 221 18.05 -2.14 -21.52
CA LYS A 221 18.89 -1.25 -20.71
C LYS A 221 20.19 -0.91 -21.44
N MET A 222 20.47 0.38 -21.60
CA MET A 222 21.76 0.92 -22.03
C MET A 222 22.37 1.71 -20.87
N ALA A 223 22.86 1.00 -19.85
CA ALA A 223 23.34 1.58 -18.61
C ALA A 223 24.65 0.91 -18.18
N PHE A 224 25.74 1.23 -18.89
CA PHE A 224 27.07 0.64 -18.67
C PHE A 224 27.90 1.36 -17.60
N ASN A 225 27.34 2.41 -16.99
CA ASN A 225 27.93 3.17 -15.90
C ASN A 225 26.79 3.65 -14.99
N GLY A 226 27.13 4.05 -13.77
CA GLY A 226 26.23 4.77 -12.88
C GLY A 226 26.01 6.21 -13.37
N THR A 227 25.28 7.01 -12.62
CA THR A 227 24.83 8.33 -13.11
C THR A 227 25.76 9.48 -12.76
N ILE A 228 26.75 9.26 -11.88
CA ILE A 228 27.74 10.28 -11.49
C ILE A 228 29.09 10.05 -12.19
N ASN A 229 29.72 11.13 -12.65
CA ASN A 229 31.01 11.10 -13.33
C ASN A 229 32.01 12.16 -12.83
N ALA A 230 31.58 13.19 -12.10
CA ALA A 230 32.46 14.23 -11.52
C ALA A 230 33.39 14.91 -12.56
N PHE A 231 32.94 15.06 -13.80
CA PHE A 231 33.73 15.51 -14.96
C PHE A 231 34.97 14.66 -15.27
N ASN A 232 35.04 13.44 -14.77
CA ASN A 232 36.09 12.48 -15.10
C ASN A 232 35.61 11.49 -16.17
N THR A 233 36.13 11.63 -17.38
CA THR A 233 35.75 10.80 -18.54
C THR A 233 36.13 9.34 -18.42
N ASN A 234 36.98 8.99 -17.45
CA ASN A 234 37.43 7.62 -17.20
C ASN A 234 36.82 7.06 -15.91
N ALA A 235 35.94 7.79 -15.23
CA ALA A 235 35.31 7.31 -14.00
C ALA A 235 34.29 6.20 -14.29
N TYR A 236 34.29 5.18 -13.42
CA TYR A 236 33.31 4.12 -13.41
C TYR A 236 32.72 3.98 -12.01
N THR A 237 31.41 3.79 -11.96
CA THR A 237 30.67 3.37 -10.78
C THR A 237 29.45 2.58 -11.22
N SER A 238 28.89 1.74 -10.35
CA SER A 238 27.56 1.14 -10.56
C SER A 238 26.44 1.91 -9.83
N SER A 239 26.80 2.92 -9.04
CA SER A 239 25.84 3.72 -8.27
C SER A 239 25.04 4.64 -9.17
N ARG A 240 23.71 4.51 -9.12
CA ARG A 240 22.77 5.44 -9.73
C ARG A 240 22.23 6.34 -8.63
N ILE A 241 22.48 7.64 -8.73
CA ILE A 241 21.90 8.63 -7.81
C ILE A 241 20.80 9.47 -8.49
N ASP A 242 20.73 9.40 -9.81
CA ASP A 242 19.64 9.93 -10.61
C ASP A 242 18.66 8.80 -10.93
N HIS A 243 17.44 8.91 -10.41
CA HIS A 243 16.42 7.86 -10.54
C HIS A 243 15.19 8.36 -11.30
N VAL A 244 14.49 7.42 -11.93
CA VAL A 244 13.19 7.66 -12.59
C VAL A 244 12.22 6.61 -12.10
N PHE A 245 11.27 7.01 -11.25
CA PHE A 245 10.19 6.17 -10.75
C PHE A 245 8.91 6.41 -11.55
N LEU A 246 8.19 5.34 -11.82
CA LEU A 246 6.92 5.33 -12.57
C LEU A 246 5.80 4.77 -11.71
N GLY A 247 4.62 5.38 -11.76
CA GLY A 247 3.41 4.92 -11.08
C GLY A 247 2.14 5.14 -11.92
N GLY A 248 1.09 4.37 -11.61
CA GLY A 248 -0.21 4.46 -12.29
C GLY A 248 -0.14 4.15 -13.79
N GLY A 249 0.20 2.91 -14.16
CA GLY A 249 0.04 2.42 -15.54
C GLY A 249 1.13 2.74 -16.56
N PHE A 250 2.17 3.51 -16.22
CA PHE A 250 3.35 3.68 -17.09
C PHE A 250 4.21 2.40 -17.14
N LYS A 251 4.44 1.88 -18.35
CA LYS A 251 5.23 0.67 -18.60
C LYS A 251 6.52 1.02 -19.34
N PRO A 252 7.70 0.96 -18.70
CA PRO A 252 8.96 1.28 -19.37
C PRO A 252 9.34 0.20 -20.37
N SER A 253 9.79 0.62 -21.54
CA SER A 253 10.28 -0.24 -22.63
C SER A 253 11.80 -0.18 -22.77
N ARG A 254 12.39 0.98 -22.47
CA ARG A 254 13.84 1.22 -22.55
C ARG A 254 14.30 2.15 -21.45
N TYR A 255 15.47 1.87 -20.89
CA TYR A 255 16.19 2.71 -19.95
C TYR A 255 17.61 2.96 -20.44
N GLY A 256 18.12 4.18 -20.31
CA GLY A 256 19.48 4.54 -20.69
C GLY A 256 20.16 5.50 -19.71
N VAL A 257 21.44 5.26 -19.44
CA VAL A 257 22.37 6.23 -18.86
C VAL A 257 23.25 6.75 -20.00
N LEU A 258 23.14 8.03 -20.30
CA LEU A 258 23.66 8.63 -21.52
C LEU A 258 25.10 9.13 -21.29
N THR A 259 26.08 8.29 -21.66
CA THR A 259 27.50 8.50 -21.35
C THR A 259 28.28 9.26 -22.42
N GLU A 260 27.62 10.08 -23.22
CA GLU A 260 28.26 10.79 -24.33
C GLU A 260 29.33 11.76 -23.84
N THR A 261 30.42 11.80 -24.60
CA THR A 261 31.49 12.78 -24.44
C THR A 261 31.69 13.54 -25.74
N TYR A 262 32.13 14.78 -25.65
CA TYR A 262 32.60 15.56 -26.80
C TYR A 262 34.11 15.76 -26.73
N ARG A 263 34.68 16.42 -27.73
CA ARG A 263 36.13 16.68 -27.85
C ARG A 263 36.37 18.18 -27.87
N LEU A 264 37.35 18.65 -27.10
CA LEU A 264 37.80 20.05 -27.22
C LEU A 264 38.45 20.23 -28.59
N GLN A 265 38.10 21.30 -29.30
CA GLN A 265 38.77 21.58 -30.56
C GLN A 265 40.28 21.74 -30.31
N PRO A 266 41.13 21.00 -31.05
CA PRO A 266 42.57 21.16 -30.96
C PRO A 266 42.95 22.60 -31.35
N LYS A 267 44.04 23.13 -30.77
CA LYS A 267 44.64 24.37 -31.27
C LYS A 267 45.16 24.17 -32.70
N ALA A 268 45.29 25.26 -33.46
CA ALA A 268 45.68 25.22 -34.88
C ALA A 268 47.03 24.51 -35.15
N ASP A 269 47.90 24.45 -34.13
CA ASP A 269 49.22 23.83 -34.13
C ASP A 269 49.27 22.42 -33.51
N ALA A 270 48.13 21.81 -33.19
CA ALA A 270 48.09 20.52 -32.52
C ALA A 270 48.71 19.39 -33.38
N ALA A 271 49.61 18.62 -32.76
CA ALA A 271 50.24 17.47 -33.39
C ALA A 271 49.18 16.41 -33.79
N ARG A 272 49.34 15.87 -35.01
CA ARG A 272 48.53 14.74 -35.51
C ARG A 272 48.70 13.52 -34.60
N ALA A 273 47.63 12.77 -34.39
CA ALA A 273 47.71 11.47 -33.73
C ALA A 273 48.51 10.49 -34.61
N ALA A 274 49.27 9.58 -33.99
CA ALA A 274 49.96 8.51 -34.72
C ALA A 274 48.91 7.66 -35.47
N SER A 275 49.19 7.35 -36.73
CA SER A 275 48.26 6.71 -37.66
C SER A 275 48.74 5.31 -37.98
N ASP A 276 47.92 4.31 -37.67
CA ASP A 276 47.98 3.00 -38.30
C ASP A 276 46.73 2.85 -39.19
N ASN A 277 46.91 2.90 -40.52
CA ASN A 277 45.93 2.53 -41.56
C ASN A 277 44.62 3.37 -41.71
N PHE A 278 44.71 4.69 -41.91
CA PHE A 278 43.56 5.50 -42.39
C PHE A 278 43.77 6.04 -43.83
N PRO A 279 42.70 6.32 -44.60
CA PRO A 279 42.83 6.99 -45.91
C PRO A 279 43.54 8.34 -45.77
N GLY A 280 44.41 8.69 -46.73
CA GLY A 280 45.24 9.90 -46.67
C GLY A 280 44.50 11.25 -46.58
N GLN A 281 43.17 11.22 -46.78
CA GLN A 281 42.27 12.38 -46.63
C GLN A 281 41.75 12.55 -45.18
N VAL A 282 42.01 11.60 -44.28
CA VAL A 282 41.56 11.64 -42.88
C VAL A 282 42.72 12.08 -42.00
N HIS A 283 42.48 13.08 -41.16
CA HIS A 283 43.44 13.57 -40.18
C HIS A 283 42.83 13.48 -38.78
N GLN A 284 43.55 12.83 -37.87
CA GLN A 284 43.19 12.77 -36.45
C GLN A 284 44.15 13.61 -35.63
N TYR A 285 43.59 14.25 -34.61
CA TYR A 285 44.34 15.11 -33.68
C TYR A 285 44.13 14.61 -32.26
N LYS A 286 45.16 14.70 -31.43
CA LYS A 286 44.99 14.43 -29.99
C LYS A 286 44.05 15.49 -29.40
N SER A 287 43.00 15.04 -28.75
CA SER A 287 42.02 15.90 -28.09
C SER A 287 41.64 15.34 -26.73
N ARG A 288 41.36 16.24 -25.79
CA ARG A 288 40.75 15.91 -24.50
C ARG A 288 39.26 15.60 -24.69
N ALA A 289 38.79 14.51 -24.08
CA ALA A 289 37.37 14.22 -23.97
C ALA A 289 36.75 15.08 -22.85
N MET A 290 35.51 15.52 -23.07
CA MET A 290 34.77 16.39 -22.15
C MET A 290 33.38 15.86 -21.91
N LEU A 291 32.83 16.20 -20.74
CA LEU A 291 31.50 15.81 -20.29
C LEU A 291 30.57 17.02 -20.24
N LEU A 292 29.27 16.74 -20.35
CA LEU A 292 28.22 17.76 -20.41
C LEU A 292 27.71 18.19 -19.04
N SER A 293 27.97 17.41 -18.01
CA SER A 293 27.71 17.68 -16.60
C SER A 293 28.55 16.71 -15.76
N ASP A 294 28.64 16.92 -14.45
CA ASP A 294 29.20 15.92 -13.52
C ASP A 294 28.28 14.72 -13.31
N HIS A 295 27.08 14.74 -13.91
CA HIS A 295 26.15 13.63 -14.00
C HIS A 295 25.90 13.24 -15.48
N PHE A 296 25.56 11.97 -15.69
CA PHE A 296 25.04 11.48 -16.96
C PHE A 296 23.51 11.59 -16.97
N PRO A 297 22.90 12.12 -18.04
CA PRO A 297 21.45 12.14 -18.17
C PRO A 297 20.85 10.73 -18.18
N VAL A 298 19.66 10.60 -17.59
CA VAL A 298 18.85 9.38 -17.63
C VAL A 298 17.74 9.54 -18.65
N LEU A 299 17.50 8.50 -19.44
CA LEU A 299 16.41 8.43 -20.41
C LEU A 299 15.55 7.19 -20.18
N VAL A 300 14.24 7.39 -20.20
CA VAL A 300 13.26 6.31 -20.12
C VAL A 300 12.26 6.47 -21.26
N LYS A 301 12.14 5.45 -22.12
CA LYS A 301 11.02 5.34 -23.04
C LYS A 301 9.97 4.45 -22.42
N CYS A 302 8.76 4.96 -22.21
CA CYS A 302 7.65 4.20 -21.65
C CYS A 302 6.42 4.31 -22.52
N SER A 303 5.51 3.36 -22.35
CA SER A 303 4.15 3.43 -22.88
C SER A 303 3.17 3.67 -21.76
N PHE A 304 2.08 4.35 -22.06
CA PHE A 304 0.95 4.47 -21.14
C PHE A 304 -0.22 3.64 -21.65
N ASP A 305 -0.78 2.84 -20.77
CA ASP A 305 -1.91 1.97 -21.05
C ASP A 305 -3.11 2.41 -20.24
N ALA A 306 -3.98 3.22 -20.86
CA ALA A 306 -5.17 3.77 -20.20
C ALA A 306 -6.16 2.68 -19.74
N GLN A 307 -6.10 1.46 -20.31
CA GLN A 307 -6.95 0.34 -19.89
C GLN A 307 -6.42 -0.38 -18.65
N ASN A 308 -5.15 -0.18 -18.29
CA ASN A 308 -4.51 -0.80 -17.12
C ASN A 308 -4.26 0.20 -15.97
N ASN A 309 -4.92 1.36 -15.98
CA ASN A 309 -4.81 2.36 -14.92
C ASN A 309 -5.47 1.94 -13.58
N ASN A 310 -5.97 0.71 -13.51
CA ASN A 310 -6.39 0.01 -12.30
C ASN A 310 -5.26 -0.88 -11.76
N ASP A 311 -4.08 -0.30 -11.50
CA ASP A 311 -3.06 -0.95 -10.66
C ASP A 311 -3.47 -0.92 -9.16
N GLN A 312 -4.61 -0.31 -8.81
CA GLN A 312 -5.45 -0.88 -7.75
C GLN A 312 -6.08 -2.14 -8.32
N GLN A 313 -5.63 -3.31 -7.90
CA GLN A 313 -6.22 -4.59 -8.26
C GLN A 313 -7.75 -4.45 -8.29
N GLN A 314 -8.32 -4.36 -9.49
CA GLN A 314 -9.75 -4.14 -9.62
C GLN A 314 -10.42 -5.36 -9.01
N LEU A 315 -11.00 -5.17 -7.82
CA LEU A 315 -11.56 -6.28 -7.10
C LEU A 315 -12.74 -6.83 -7.92
N PRO A 316 -12.88 -8.17 -8.05
CA PRO A 316 -14.03 -8.77 -8.70
C PRO A 316 -15.35 -8.20 -8.17
N ASP A 317 -16.38 -8.18 -9.02
CA ASP A 317 -17.68 -7.55 -8.72
C ASP A 317 -18.32 -8.08 -7.41
N TRP A 318 -18.12 -9.37 -7.12
CA TRP A 318 -18.61 -10.06 -5.92
C TRP A 318 -17.93 -9.68 -4.60
N THR A 319 -16.81 -8.96 -4.64
CA THR A 319 -16.07 -8.56 -3.44
C THR A 319 -16.61 -7.26 -2.82
N MET A 320 -16.28 -7.04 -1.55
CA MET A 320 -16.44 -5.74 -0.89
C MET A 320 -15.12 -4.96 -0.93
N GLY A 321 -15.18 -3.70 -1.35
CA GLY A 321 -14.02 -2.81 -1.36
C GLY A 321 -14.01 -1.85 -2.56
N PRO A 322 -13.01 -0.93 -2.61
CA PRO A 322 -11.87 -0.86 -1.70
C PRO A 322 -12.26 -0.37 -0.30
N PHE A 323 -11.61 -0.91 0.72
CA PHE A 323 -11.67 -0.39 2.09
C PHE A 323 -10.54 0.61 2.28
N LEU A 324 -10.90 1.86 2.57
CA LEU A 324 -9.94 2.95 2.70
C LEU A 324 -9.76 3.33 4.17
N ARG A 325 -8.51 3.42 4.62
CA ARG A 325 -8.17 3.99 5.92
C ARG A 325 -8.58 5.48 5.94
N PRO A 326 -9.13 6.01 7.04
CA PRO A 326 -9.27 7.46 7.22
C PRO A 326 -7.91 8.17 7.04
N ASP A 327 -7.92 9.42 6.57
CA ASP A 327 -6.72 10.24 6.43
C ASP A 327 -6.76 11.41 7.44
N PRO A 328 -5.79 11.52 8.37
CA PRO A 328 -4.66 10.61 8.57
C PRO A 328 -5.08 9.26 9.16
N ALA A 329 -4.35 8.20 8.81
CA ALA A 329 -4.55 6.88 9.39
C ALA A 329 -3.92 6.83 10.79
N THR A 330 -4.76 6.67 11.82
CA THR A 330 -4.32 6.55 13.21
C THR A 330 -5.03 5.39 13.89
N PRO A 331 -4.39 4.69 14.85
CA PRO A 331 -5.07 3.68 15.63
C PRO A 331 -6.21 4.30 16.45
N LEU A 332 -7.37 3.65 16.45
CA LEU A 332 -8.57 4.05 17.19
C LEU A 332 -8.48 3.66 18.66
N LEU A 333 -7.85 2.52 18.95
CA LEU A 333 -7.55 2.02 20.29
C LEU A 333 -6.10 1.57 20.35
N GLN A 334 -5.49 1.77 21.51
CA GLN A 334 -4.10 1.45 21.80
C GLN A 334 -3.97 1.02 23.27
N PRO A 335 -2.81 0.47 23.69
CA PRO A 335 -2.59 0.16 25.10
C PRO A 335 -2.84 1.37 26.01
N ASP A 336 -3.47 1.13 27.16
CA ASP A 336 -3.89 2.17 28.10
C ASP A 336 -3.59 1.76 29.54
N ASN A 337 -2.49 2.29 30.07
CA ASN A 337 -2.06 2.03 31.46
C ASN A 337 -2.98 2.68 32.50
N SER A 338 -3.86 3.61 32.12
CA SER A 338 -4.80 4.23 33.06
C SER A 338 -6.08 3.42 33.27
N ALA A 339 -6.35 2.43 32.41
CA ALA A 339 -7.55 1.61 32.46
C ALA A 339 -7.44 0.55 33.57
N VAL A 340 -8.08 0.81 34.71
CA VAL A 340 -8.03 -0.08 35.89
C VAL A 340 -9.36 -0.81 36.10
N PHE A 341 -9.29 -2.08 36.48
CA PHE A 341 -10.43 -2.95 36.75
C PHE A 341 -10.15 -3.83 37.98
N LYS A 342 -11.16 -4.04 38.84
CA LYS A 342 -11.06 -5.00 39.94
C LYS A 342 -11.36 -6.40 39.41
N ASP A 343 -10.30 -7.17 39.17
CA ASP A 343 -10.37 -8.49 38.60
C ASP A 343 -11.03 -9.49 39.57
N PRO A 344 -12.16 -10.12 39.21
CA PRO A 344 -12.88 -11.02 40.11
C PRO A 344 -12.15 -12.34 40.35
N MET A 345 -11.16 -12.67 39.51
CA MET A 345 -10.38 -13.90 39.62
C MET A 345 -9.27 -13.78 40.65
N SER A 346 -8.49 -12.70 40.59
CA SER A 346 -7.40 -12.42 41.55
C SER A 346 -7.84 -11.61 42.77
N GLY A 347 -8.98 -10.92 42.70
CA GLY A 347 -9.46 -9.97 43.71
C GLY A 347 -8.71 -8.63 43.73
N LYS A 348 -7.74 -8.43 42.82
CA LYS A 348 -6.84 -7.26 42.78
C LYS A 348 -7.29 -6.24 41.72
N GLN A 349 -6.79 -5.01 41.85
CA GLN A 349 -6.84 -4.06 40.73
C GLN A 349 -5.80 -4.44 39.68
N VAL A 350 -6.22 -4.49 38.41
CA VAL A 350 -5.36 -4.80 37.26
C VAL A 350 -5.50 -3.69 36.22
N HIS A 351 -4.41 -3.43 35.49
CA HIS A 351 -4.41 -2.54 34.34
C HIS A 351 -4.83 -3.32 33.11
N TRP A 352 -6.13 -3.50 32.92
CA TRP A 352 -6.70 -4.53 32.05
C TRP A 352 -6.48 -4.32 30.54
N GLN A 353 -5.98 -3.14 30.15
CA GLN A 353 -5.68 -2.74 28.77
C GLN A 353 -4.21 -2.30 28.61
N SER A 354 -3.33 -2.58 29.58
CA SER A 354 -1.95 -2.05 29.55
C SER A 354 -1.04 -2.69 28.51
N GLY A 355 -1.31 -3.94 28.12
CA GLY A 355 -0.50 -4.66 27.14
C GLY A 355 -0.90 -4.32 25.71
N ALA A 356 -2.18 -4.48 25.40
CA ALA A 356 -2.71 -4.36 24.04
C ALA A 356 -4.22 -4.08 24.02
N ALA A 357 -4.70 -3.47 22.93
CA ALA A 357 -6.12 -3.32 22.62
C ALA A 357 -6.34 -3.57 21.12
N PHE A 358 -6.81 -4.74 20.73
CA PHE A 358 -6.80 -5.26 19.35
C PHE A 358 -7.97 -6.22 19.11
N ASN A 359 -7.92 -7.00 18.01
CA ASN A 359 -8.91 -8.03 17.59
C ASN A 359 -10.35 -7.68 18.02
N PRO A 360 -10.99 -6.74 17.29
CA PRO A 360 -12.27 -6.21 17.71
C PRO A 360 -13.45 -6.83 16.96
N ALA A 361 -14.53 -7.14 17.68
CA ALA A 361 -15.84 -7.25 17.08
C ALA A 361 -16.42 -5.85 16.79
N ALA A 362 -17.35 -5.76 15.85
CA ALA A 362 -18.15 -4.56 15.63
C ALA A 362 -19.60 -4.90 15.30
N THR A 363 -20.55 -4.08 15.78
CA THR A 363 -21.99 -4.20 15.50
C THR A 363 -22.68 -2.84 15.63
N VAL A 364 -24.00 -2.77 15.44
CA VAL A 364 -24.78 -1.53 15.57
C VAL A 364 -25.86 -1.68 16.64
N LYS A 365 -25.90 -0.72 17.57
CA LYS A 365 -26.92 -0.61 18.62
C LYS A 365 -27.34 0.85 18.77
N ASP A 366 -28.66 1.09 18.81
CA ASP A 366 -29.27 2.41 19.05
C ASP A 366 -28.67 3.53 18.20
N GLY A 367 -28.49 3.27 16.90
CA GLY A 367 -27.94 4.24 15.95
C GLY A 367 -26.46 4.57 16.17
N LYS A 368 -25.71 3.71 16.86
CA LYS A 368 -24.26 3.84 17.04
C LYS A 368 -23.56 2.56 16.64
N ILE A 369 -22.35 2.69 16.10
CA ILE A 369 -21.43 1.56 16.00
C ILE A 369 -20.92 1.25 17.40
N VAL A 370 -20.89 -0.03 17.75
CA VAL A 370 -20.28 -0.55 18.98
C VAL A 370 -19.11 -1.44 18.59
N VAL A 371 -17.95 -1.18 19.18
CA VAL A 371 -16.72 -1.94 19.01
C VAL A 371 -16.41 -2.66 20.32
N LEU A 372 -16.27 -3.99 20.26
CA LEU A 372 -15.95 -4.85 21.40
C LEU A 372 -14.55 -5.42 21.17
N PHE A 373 -13.56 -4.87 21.86
CA PHE A 373 -12.15 -5.11 21.56
C PHE A 373 -11.50 -6.04 22.58
N ARG A 374 -10.62 -6.94 22.13
CA ARG A 374 -9.73 -7.70 23.00
C ARG A 374 -8.74 -6.73 23.66
N ALA A 375 -8.62 -6.83 24.97
CA ALA A 375 -7.65 -6.10 25.77
C ALA A 375 -6.84 -7.08 26.62
N GLU A 376 -5.51 -6.92 26.59
CA GLU A 376 -4.59 -7.71 27.39
C GLU A 376 -3.99 -6.86 28.51
N ASP A 377 -3.87 -7.46 29.70
CA ASP A 377 -3.04 -6.94 30.77
C ASP A 377 -1.61 -7.51 30.70
N LEU A 378 -0.71 -6.95 31.51
CA LEU A 378 0.68 -7.42 31.64
C LEU A 378 0.88 -8.37 32.82
N SER A 379 -0.17 -9.04 33.31
CA SER A 379 -0.09 -9.87 34.52
C SER A 379 0.49 -11.28 34.29
N GLY A 380 0.52 -11.71 33.02
CA GLY A 380 0.93 -13.04 32.61
C GLY A 380 2.39 -13.16 32.14
N GLN A 381 2.71 -14.22 31.40
CA GLN A 381 4.02 -14.39 30.77
C GLN A 381 4.15 -13.41 29.59
N LEU A 382 5.30 -12.74 29.46
CA LEU A 382 5.61 -11.81 28.35
C LEU A 382 5.83 -12.55 27.02
N LYS A 383 4.81 -13.28 26.55
CA LYS A 383 4.76 -14.01 25.29
C LYS A 383 3.30 -14.02 24.80
N ILE A 384 3.12 -14.17 23.48
CA ILE A 384 1.78 -14.29 22.87
C ILE A 384 0.99 -15.42 23.54
N GLY A 385 -0.27 -15.13 23.92
CA GLY A 385 -1.15 -16.07 24.63
C GLY A 385 -0.77 -16.33 26.08
N GLY A 386 0.16 -15.55 26.65
CA GLY A 386 0.57 -15.65 28.06
C GLY A 386 -0.17 -14.73 29.02
N HIS A 387 -0.95 -13.78 28.49
CA HIS A 387 -1.67 -12.70 29.19
C HIS A 387 -3.14 -13.07 29.48
N THR A 388 -3.83 -12.27 30.29
CA THR A 388 -5.30 -12.43 30.48
C THR A 388 -6.05 -11.49 29.54
N SER A 389 -6.79 -12.05 28.60
CA SER A 389 -7.65 -11.31 27.67
C SER A 389 -9.04 -11.02 28.24
N ARG A 390 -9.50 -9.78 28.06
CA ARG A 390 -10.85 -9.32 28.42
C ARG A 390 -11.43 -8.52 27.25
N ILE A 391 -12.76 -8.43 27.16
CA ILE A 391 -13.44 -7.69 26.09
C ILE A 391 -13.85 -6.32 26.61
N GLY A 392 -13.25 -5.27 26.05
CA GLY A 392 -13.63 -3.88 26.27
C GLY A 392 -14.85 -3.47 25.44
N TYR A 393 -15.43 -2.31 25.75
CA TYR A 393 -16.55 -1.73 25.01
C TYR A 393 -16.22 -0.31 24.63
N ALA A 394 -16.47 0.04 23.37
CA ALA A 394 -16.49 1.40 22.88
C ALA A 394 -17.68 1.64 21.95
N SER A 395 -18.17 2.88 21.88
CA SER A 395 -19.24 3.26 20.94
C SER A 395 -18.87 4.50 20.14
N SER A 396 -19.40 4.61 18.92
CA SER A 396 -19.15 5.75 18.03
C SER A 396 -20.39 6.10 17.21
N THR A 397 -20.55 7.40 16.94
CA THR A 397 -21.59 7.95 16.07
C THR A 397 -21.13 8.12 14.62
N ASP A 398 -19.83 8.06 14.35
CA ASP A 398 -19.22 8.25 13.02
C ASP A 398 -18.32 7.08 12.57
N GLY A 399 -18.07 6.14 13.47
CA GLY A 399 -17.23 4.97 13.28
C GLY A 399 -15.74 5.19 13.50
N ILE A 400 -15.31 6.42 13.81
CA ILE A 400 -13.89 6.81 13.95
C ILE A 400 -13.62 7.23 15.40
N HIS A 401 -14.43 8.15 15.95
CA HIS A 401 -14.23 8.64 17.31
C HIS A 401 -14.93 7.72 18.31
N LEU A 402 -14.13 7.03 19.13
CA LEU A 402 -14.62 6.02 20.08
C LEU A 402 -14.78 6.59 21.50
N GLN A 403 -15.94 6.35 22.11
CA GLN A 403 -16.20 6.57 23.53
C GLN A 403 -16.12 5.24 24.27
N LYS A 404 -15.03 5.04 25.02
CA LYS A 404 -14.76 3.80 25.78
C LYS A 404 -15.51 3.77 27.11
N ARG A 405 -15.94 2.57 27.53
CA ARG A 405 -16.28 2.31 28.94
C ARG A 405 -15.00 2.10 29.74
N ALA A 406 -15.04 2.42 31.03
CA ALA A 406 -13.88 2.29 31.93
C ALA A 406 -13.51 0.83 32.25
N THR A 407 -14.48 -0.09 32.21
CA THR A 407 -14.30 -1.50 32.59
C THR A 407 -14.68 -2.44 31.45
N PRO A 408 -14.08 -3.64 31.38
CA PRO A 408 -14.45 -4.65 30.41
C PRO A 408 -15.89 -5.14 30.63
N VAL A 409 -16.48 -5.73 29.59
CA VAL A 409 -17.86 -6.24 29.57
C VAL A 409 -17.95 -7.77 29.46
N LEU A 410 -16.88 -8.44 29.03
CA LEU A 410 -16.73 -9.89 29.12
C LEU A 410 -15.32 -10.21 29.62
N TYR A 411 -15.21 -11.07 30.63
CA TYR A 411 -13.95 -11.40 31.29
C TYR A 411 -14.10 -12.75 32.04
N PRO A 412 -12.99 -13.44 32.35
CA PRO A 412 -13.04 -14.60 33.24
C PRO A 412 -13.52 -14.20 34.64
N ALA A 413 -14.36 -15.03 35.23
CA ALA A 413 -14.98 -14.78 36.54
C ALA A 413 -15.14 -16.11 37.30
N ASN A 414 -15.51 -16.04 38.58
CA ASN A 414 -15.87 -17.22 39.37
C ASN A 414 -17.27 -17.74 38.99
N ASP A 415 -17.44 -18.07 37.71
CA ASP A 415 -18.62 -18.68 37.12
C ASP A 415 -18.33 -20.14 36.72
N ASN A 416 -19.27 -20.80 36.04
CA ASN A 416 -19.09 -22.16 35.56
C ASN A 416 -18.14 -22.29 34.35
N ARG A 417 -17.59 -21.17 33.85
CA ARG A 417 -16.65 -21.12 32.72
C ARG A 417 -15.20 -21.01 33.15
N LYS A 418 -14.94 -20.66 34.41
CA LYS A 418 -13.60 -20.62 35.03
C LYS A 418 -12.62 -21.73 34.59
N PRO A 419 -12.99 -23.02 34.49
CA PRO A 419 -12.04 -24.06 34.08
C PRO A 419 -11.51 -23.93 32.64
N HIS A 420 -12.14 -23.10 31.81
CA HIS A 420 -11.88 -23.01 30.37
C HIS A 420 -11.40 -21.62 29.93
N ASP A 421 -11.73 -20.57 30.68
CA ASP A 421 -11.31 -19.19 30.40
C ASP A 421 -10.28 -18.64 31.40
N TRP A 422 -9.78 -19.45 32.35
CA TRP A 422 -8.73 -19.04 33.27
C TRP A 422 -7.45 -19.87 33.08
N PRO A 423 -6.25 -19.25 33.05
CA PRO A 423 -5.98 -17.83 33.22
C PRO A 423 -5.94 -16.98 31.94
N GLY A 424 -6.15 -17.55 30.76
CA GLY A 424 -5.95 -16.85 29.49
C GLY A 424 -7.08 -15.88 29.11
N GLY A 425 -8.29 -16.10 29.57
CA GLY A 425 -9.42 -15.18 29.43
C GLY A 425 -10.30 -15.44 28.21
N CYS A 426 -10.88 -14.35 27.71
CA CYS A 426 -11.83 -14.35 26.59
C CYS A 426 -11.23 -13.56 25.42
N GLU A 427 -11.02 -14.22 24.28
CA GLU A 427 -10.27 -13.70 23.13
C GLU A 427 -11.14 -13.55 21.88
N ASP A 428 -10.68 -12.68 20.97
CA ASP A 428 -11.05 -12.58 19.55
C ASP A 428 -12.57 -12.63 19.25
N PRO A 429 -13.37 -11.70 19.82
CA PRO A 429 -14.81 -11.69 19.70
C PRO A 429 -15.29 -11.36 18.27
N ARG A 430 -16.31 -12.08 17.80
CA ARG A 430 -17.10 -11.74 16.62
C ARG A 430 -18.56 -11.66 17.00
N VAL A 431 -19.24 -10.57 16.66
CA VAL A 431 -20.62 -10.31 17.11
C VAL A 431 -21.55 -10.13 15.92
N ALA A 432 -22.64 -10.87 15.93
CA ALA A 432 -23.77 -10.70 15.01
C ALA A 432 -25.07 -10.55 15.81
N ARG A 433 -26.12 -9.99 15.19
CA ARG A 433 -27.38 -9.66 15.86
C ARG A 433 -28.57 -10.29 15.12
N THR A 434 -29.52 -10.87 15.83
CA THR A 434 -30.81 -11.28 15.28
C THR A 434 -31.76 -10.09 15.07
N GLU A 435 -32.80 -10.27 14.25
CA GLU A 435 -33.82 -9.24 14.04
C GLU A 435 -34.54 -8.85 15.34
N ASP A 436 -34.79 -9.80 16.24
CA ASP A 436 -35.43 -9.55 17.55
C ASP A 436 -34.49 -8.92 18.60
N GLY A 437 -33.25 -8.57 18.23
CA GLY A 437 -32.35 -7.83 19.10
C GLY A 437 -31.48 -8.66 20.05
N LEU A 438 -31.30 -9.95 19.79
CA LEU A 438 -30.30 -10.77 20.47
C LEU A 438 -28.94 -10.60 19.77
N TYR A 439 -27.93 -10.16 20.50
CA TYR A 439 -26.54 -10.20 20.06
C TYR A 439 -25.92 -11.52 20.47
N VAL A 440 -25.23 -12.16 19.53
CA VAL A 440 -24.51 -13.40 19.71
C VAL A 440 -23.03 -13.13 19.46
N MET A 441 -22.22 -13.36 20.49
CA MET A 441 -20.77 -13.29 20.42
C MET A 441 -20.20 -14.69 20.32
N MET A 442 -19.44 -14.92 19.26
CA MET A 442 -18.50 -16.03 19.16
C MET A 442 -17.15 -15.54 19.65
N TYR A 443 -16.51 -16.24 20.57
CA TYR A 443 -15.22 -15.85 21.15
C TYR A 443 -14.42 -17.09 21.52
N THR A 444 -13.15 -16.92 21.86
CA THR A 444 -12.30 -18.02 22.33
C THR A 444 -12.14 -17.99 23.84
N GLU A 445 -12.44 -19.10 24.51
CA GLU A 445 -12.05 -19.34 25.89
C GLU A 445 -10.63 -19.94 25.91
N TRP A 446 -9.73 -19.33 26.69
CA TRP A 446 -8.34 -19.74 26.80
C TRP A 446 -7.93 -20.04 28.25
N ASP A 447 -7.51 -21.29 28.50
CA ASP A 447 -7.05 -21.79 29.80
C ASP A 447 -5.53 -22.04 29.85
N HIS A 448 -4.79 -21.48 28.89
CA HIS A 448 -3.37 -21.77 28.61
C HIS A 448 -3.09 -23.19 28.10
N LYS A 449 -4.11 -23.98 27.75
CA LYS A 449 -3.96 -25.37 27.28
C LYS A 449 -4.68 -25.63 25.97
N LEU A 450 -5.97 -25.30 25.88
CA LEU A 450 -6.80 -25.58 24.70
C LEU A 450 -7.69 -24.37 24.37
N PRO A 451 -7.51 -23.73 23.20
CA PRO A 451 -8.44 -22.68 22.76
C PRO A 451 -9.77 -23.34 22.36
N ARG A 452 -10.88 -22.81 22.86
CA ARG A 452 -12.22 -23.34 22.59
C ARG A 452 -13.11 -22.24 22.07
N LEU A 453 -13.74 -22.48 20.91
CA LEU A 453 -14.76 -21.60 20.38
C LEU A 453 -16.02 -21.70 21.26
N SER A 454 -16.43 -20.57 21.82
CA SER A 454 -17.50 -20.46 22.81
C SER A 454 -18.48 -19.34 22.45
N VAL A 455 -19.66 -19.40 23.07
CA VAL A 455 -20.80 -18.52 22.77
C VAL A 455 -21.20 -17.71 24.00
N ALA A 456 -21.42 -16.41 23.81
CA ALA A 456 -22.09 -15.56 24.77
C ALA A 456 -23.23 -14.76 24.09
N THR A 457 -24.30 -14.46 24.82
CA THR A 457 -25.41 -13.66 24.29
C THR A 457 -25.73 -12.47 25.16
N SER A 458 -26.17 -11.38 24.54
CA SER A 458 -26.60 -10.16 25.22
C SER A 458 -27.72 -9.46 24.44
N ARG A 459 -28.50 -8.61 25.11
CA ARG A 459 -29.43 -7.67 24.44
C ARG A 459 -28.94 -6.23 24.52
N ASP A 460 -27.93 -5.95 25.34
CA ASP A 460 -27.43 -4.60 25.57
C ASP A 460 -25.93 -4.40 25.26
N LEU A 461 -25.23 -5.47 24.88
CA LEU A 461 -23.78 -5.53 24.61
C LEU A 461 -22.88 -5.30 25.84
N ILE A 462 -23.47 -5.21 27.03
CA ILE A 462 -22.78 -4.95 28.29
C ILE A 462 -22.90 -6.15 29.22
N HIS A 463 -24.11 -6.68 29.40
CA HIS A 463 -24.38 -7.84 30.23
C HIS A 463 -24.44 -9.09 29.36
N TRP A 464 -23.43 -9.93 29.48
CA TRP A 464 -23.27 -11.14 28.67
C TRP A 464 -23.58 -12.40 29.48
N LYS A 465 -24.42 -13.27 28.92
CA LYS A 465 -24.60 -14.64 29.42
C LYS A 465 -23.68 -15.57 28.63
N LYS A 466 -22.68 -16.15 29.29
CA LYS A 466 -21.82 -17.19 28.71
C LYS A 466 -22.59 -18.52 28.65
N HIS A 467 -22.56 -19.19 27.51
CA HIS A 467 -23.17 -20.50 27.31
C HIS A 467 -22.12 -21.64 27.22
N GLY A 468 -20.85 -21.28 27.06
CA GLY A 468 -19.74 -22.22 26.93
C GLY A 468 -19.45 -22.60 25.49
N GLU A 469 -18.81 -23.76 25.32
CA GLU A 469 -18.23 -24.21 24.06
C GLU A 469 -19.30 -24.53 23.02
N ALA A 470 -19.17 -23.95 21.82
CA ALA A 470 -20.14 -24.05 20.73
C ALA A 470 -20.40 -25.51 20.31
N PHE A 471 -19.35 -26.35 20.31
CA PHE A 471 -19.41 -27.73 19.82
C PHE A 471 -19.57 -28.79 20.92
N LYS A 472 -19.84 -28.38 22.15
CA LYS A 472 -19.88 -29.29 23.32
C LYS A 472 -20.85 -30.46 23.15
N LYS A 473 -22.02 -30.22 22.56
CA LYS A 473 -23.09 -31.21 22.43
C LYS A 473 -23.01 -32.01 21.13
N ALA A 474 -22.33 -31.49 20.11
CA ALA A 474 -22.29 -32.11 18.79
C ALA A 474 -21.63 -33.49 18.83
N TYR A 475 -22.26 -34.47 18.18
CA TYR A 475 -21.75 -35.84 18.04
C TYR A 475 -21.29 -36.47 19.37
N GLY A 476 -22.10 -36.31 20.43
CA GLY A 476 -21.76 -36.85 21.76
C GLY A 476 -20.52 -36.21 22.40
N GLY A 477 -20.16 -35.00 22.00
CA GLY A 477 -18.99 -34.27 22.51
C GLY A 477 -17.68 -34.58 21.79
N LYS A 478 -17.72 -35.14 20.57
CA LYS A 478 -16.53 -35.48 19.76
C LYS A 478 -15.51 -34.33 19.67
N PHE A 479 -15.99 -33.10 19.55
CA PHE A 479 -15.15 -31.91 19.33
C PHE A 479 -14.75 -31.17 20.61
N ALA A 480 -15.12 -31.65 21.80
CA ALA A 480 -14.88 -30.95 23.07
C ALA A 480 -13.39 -30.76 23.43
N ARG A 481 -12.49 -31.55 22.82
CA ARG A 481 -11.04 -31.49 23.03
C ARG A 481 -10.25 -31.05 21.78
N VAL A 482 -10.95 -30.54 20.78
CA VAL A 482 -10.32 -30.02 19.55
C VAL A 482 -10.09 -28.52 19.73
N ALA A 483 -8.89 -28.06 19.36
CA ALA A 483 -8.55 -26.64 19.38
C ALA A 483 -9.43 -25.91 18.34
N THR A 484 -10.23 -24.95 18.79
CA THR A 484 -11.20 -24.25 17.95
C THR A 484 -11.24 -22.77 18.29
N LYS A 485 -11.39 -21.92 17.28
CA LYS A 485 -11.49 -20.46 17.38
C LYS A 485 -12.08 -19.86 16.10
N SER A 486 -12.30 -18.55 16.12
CA SER A 486 -12.53 -17.71 14.95
C SER A 486 -13.74 -18.14 14.13
N ALA A 487 -14.93 -17.59 14.44
CA ALA A 487 -16.18 -17.96 13.80
C ALA A 487 -17.00 -16.76 13.28
N SER A 488 -17.37 -16.85 12.00
CA SER A 488 -18.11 -15.86 11.22
C SER A 488 -19.53 -16.35 10.98
N ILE A 489 -20.46 -15.98 11.87
CA ILE A 489 -21.90 -16.24 11.67
C ILE A 489 -22.36 -15.59 10.36
N VAL A 490 -23.19 -16.29 9.58
CA VAL A 490 -23.77 -15.78 8.34
C VAL A 490 -24.85 -14.75 8.64
N THR A 491 -24.72 -13.59 8.00
CA THR A 491 -25.60 -12.43 8.13
C THR A 491 -26.10 -11.96 6.76
N GLY A 492 -27.07 -11.06 6.73
CA GLY A 492 -27.53 -10.39 5.52
C GLY A 492 -28.07 -9.01 5.85
N LEU A 493 -28.18 -8.15 4.82
CA LEU A 493 -28.83 -6.85 4.95
C LEU A 493 -30.34 -6.98 4.78
N VAL A 494 -31.10 -6.63 5.82
CA VAL A 494 -32.57 -6.54 5.79
C VAL A 494 -32.95 -5.11 6.19
N HIS A 495 -33.66 -4.41 5.32
CA HIS A 495 -34.08 -3.01 5.52
C HIS A 495 -32.96 -2.05 5.96
N GLY A 496 -31.74 -2.24 5.44
CA GLY A 496 -30.59 -1.39 5.77
C GLY A 496 -29.90 -1.70 7.09
N HIS A 497 -30.22 -2.83 7.72
CA HIS A 497 -29.57 -3.34 8.92
C HIS A 497 -28.99 -4.73 8.68
N GLN A 498 -27.84 -5.01 9.27
CA GLN A 498 -27.21 -6.32 9.18
C GLN A 498 -27.73 -7.23 10.29
N TYR A 499 -28.35 -8.35 9.91
CA TYR A 499 -28.86 -9.35 10.85
C TYR A 499 -28.34 -10.74 10.51
N ILE A 500 -28.29 -11.61 11.52
CA ILE A 500 -28.11 -13.05 11.35
C ILE A 500 -29.23 -13.56 10.44
N GLN A 501 -28.88 -14.40 9.48
CA GLN A 501 -29.83 -15.00 8.54
C GLN A 501 -29.68 -16.52 8.54
N LYS A 502 -30.79 -17.20 8.30
CA LYS A 502 -30.79 -18.64 8.09
C LYS A 502 -30.54 -18.95 6.62
N VAL A 503 -29.83 -20.03 6.35
CA VAL A 503 -29.67 -20.62 5.01
C VAL A 503 -30.15 -22.06 5.10
N ASN A 504 -31.04 -22.47 4.18
CA ASN A 504 -31.63 -23.81 4.18
C ASN A 504 -32.26 -24.21 5.54
N GLY A 505 -32.90 -23.27 6.24
CA GLY A 505 -33.63 -23.50 7.50
C GLY A 505 -32.80 -23.42 8.79
N HIS A 506 -31.47 -23.36 8.69
CA HIS A 506 -30.56 -23.36 9.85
C HIS A 506 -29.77 -22.06 9.93
N TYR A 507 -29.29 -21.71 11.12
CA TYR A 507 -28.23 -20.71 11.26
C TYR A 507 -26.90 -21.33 10.83
N LEU A 508 -26.06 -20.56 10.15
CA LEU A 508 -24.76 -21.00 9.65
C LEU A 508 -23.64 -20.14 10.21
N MET A 509 -22.47 -20.75 10.39
CA MET A 509 -21.21 -20.03 10.58
C MET A 509 -20.07 -20.73 9.85
N TYR A 510 -19.20 -19.92 9.24
CA TYR A 510 -17.87 -20.38 8.85
C TYR A 510 -16.94 -20.25 10.05
N TRP A 511 -16.02 -21.19 10.25
CA TRP A 511 -15.12 -21.13 11.40
C TRP A 511 -13.78 -21.82 11.16
N GLY A 512 -12.76 -21.44 11.94
CA GLY A 512 -11.45 -22.08 11.96
C GLY A 512 -10.29 -21.12 11.66
N GLU A 513 -9.08 -21.62 11.93
CA GLU A 513 -7.79 -20.92 11.83
C GLU A 513 -6.90 -21.57 10.75
N GLN A 514 -6.62 -22.86 10.89
CA GLN A 514 -5.77 -23.60 9.94
C GLN A 514 -6.43 -23.85 8.59
N PHE A 515 -7.75 -23.96 8.57
CA PHE A 515 -8.61 -24.13 7.40
C PHE A 515 -10.02 -23.70 7.77
N VAL A 516 -10.82 -23.33 6.77
CA VAL A 516 -12.21 -22.91 6.99
C VAL A 516 -13.14 -24.11 6.96
N ASN A 517 -14.00 -24.17 7.96
CA ASN A 517 -15.03 -25.18 8.20
C ASN A 517 -16.41 -24.54 8.16
N LEU A 518 -17.45 -25.38 8.20
CA LEU A 518 -18.84 -24.95 8.37
C LEU A 518 -19.43 -25.54 9.65
N ALA A 519 -20.38 -24.85 10.26
CA ALA A 519 -21.24 -25.40 11.30
C ALA A 519 -22.66 -24.84 11.18
N THR A 520 -23.64 -25.63 11.61
CA THR A 520 -25.06 -25.24 11.64
C THR A 520 -25.57 -25.17 13.08
N SER A 521 -26.61 -24.39 13.32
CA SER A 521 -27.31 -24.32 14.60
C SER A 521 -28.79 -24.00 14.41
N ASP A 522 -29.62 -24.46 15.34
CA ASP A 522 -31.05 -24.08 15.42
C ASP A 522 -31.31 -22.98 16.46
N ASN A 523 -30.38 -22.75 17.39
CA ASN A 523 -30.58 -21.88 18.55
C ASN A 523 -29.44 -20.85 18.77
N LEU A 524 -28.44 -20.80 17.89
CA LEU A 524 -27.26 -19.92 17.94
C LEU A 524 -26.30 -20.17 19.11
N ILE A 525 -26.54 -21.20 19.92
CA ILE A 525 -25.75 -21.55 21.10
C ILE A 525 -25.04 -22.89 20.88
N ASP A 526 -25.81 -23.91 20.54
CA ASP A 526 -25.31 -25.25 20.26
C ASP A 526 -25.09 -25.37 18.75
N TRP A 527 -23.83 -25.58 18.36
CA TRP A 527 -23.42 -25.66 16.97
C TRP A 527 -22.95 -27.07 16.62
N THR A 528 -23.27 -27.51 15.41
CA THR A 528 -22.90 -28.82 14.87
C THR A 528 -21.94 -28.61 13.69
N PRO A 529 -20.64 -28.93 13.85
CA PRO A 529 -19.69 -28.87 12.74
C PRO A 529 -20.08 -29.78 11.59
N LEU A 530 -19.84 -29.33 10.36
CA LEU A 530 -19.94 -30.19 9.19
C LEU A 530 -18.80 -31.21 9.19
N VAL A 531 -19.16 -32.48 9.01
CA VAL A 531 -18.22 -33.60 8.95
C VAL A 531 -18.42 -34.41 7.68
N ASP A 532 -17.36 -35.07 7.21
CA ASP A 532 -17.41 -36.01 6.10
C ASP A 532 -17.96 -37.38 6.53
N ASP A 533 -17.97 -38.34 5.60
CA ASP A 533 -18.46 -39.71 5.84
C ASP A 533 -17.63 -40.48 6.89
N GLN A 534 -16.39 -40.05 7.15
CA GLN A 534 -15.51 -40.59 8.19
C GLN A 534 -15.71 -39.87 9.54
N GLY A 535 -16.52 -38.81 9.55
CA GLY A 535 -16.78 -37.95 10.69
C GLY A 535 -15.70 -36.91 10.93
N ASP A 536 -14.74 -36.74 10.02
CA ASP A 536 -13.70 -35.72 10.12
C ASP A 536 -14.23 -34.36 9.64
N LEU A 537 -13.63 -33.27 10.12
CA LEU A 537 -14.06 -31.92 9.77
C LEU A 537 -13.88 -31.64 8.28
N VAL A 538 -14.95 -31.18 7.63
CA VAL A 538 -14.90 -30.79 6.21
C VAL A 538 -14.10 -29.50 6.04
N ARG A 539 -13.05 -29.57 5.24
CA ARG A 539 -12.20 -28.43 4.87
C ARG A 539 -12.79 -27.75 3.63
N LEU A 540 -13.57 -26.70 3.83
CA LEU A 540 -14.18 -25.95 2.71
C LEU A 540 -13.10 -25.31 1.83
N PHE A 541 -12.07 -24.75 2.46
CA PHE A 541 -10.80 -24.44 1.80
C PHE A 541 -9.67 -24.38 2.83
N ALA A 542 -8.44 -24.47 2.32
CA ALA A 542 -7.22 -24.54 3.11
C ALA A 542 -6.15 -23.57 2.57
N PRO A 543 -5.04 -23.39 3.29
CA PRO A 543 -3.89 -22.63 2.82
C PRO A 543 -3.34 -23.18 1.50
N ARG A 544 -2.80 -22.30 0.66
CA ARG A 544 -2.30 -22.66 -0.68
C ARG A 544 -0.93 -22.04 -0.94
N ALA A 545 -0.02 -22.82 -1.52
CA ALA A 545 1.33 -22.37 -1.79
C ALA A 545 1.37 -21.23 -2.83
N GLY A 546 2.35 -20.33 -2.69
CA GLY A 546 2.59 -19.20 -3.58
C GLY A 546 1.59 -18.04 -3.43
N HIS A 547 0.77 -18.03 -2.38
CA HIS A 547 -0.21 -16.98 -2.11
C HIS A 547 -0.02 -16.43 -0.67
N PHE A 548 -0.63 -15.26 -0.40
CA PHE A 548 -0.58 -14.61 0.92
C PHE A 548 -1.21 -15.44 2.06
N ASP A 549 -2.07 -16.39 1.72
CA ASP A 549 -2.81 -17.24 2.64
C ASP A 549 -2.28 -18.68 2.63
N SER A 550 -0.96 -18.80 2.67
CA SER A 550 -0.21 -20.05 2.50
C SER A 550 0.11 -20.79 3.79
N GLN A 551 0.01 -20.14 4.96
CA GLN A 551 0.18 -20.78 6.26
C GLN A 551 -1.15 -20.99 7.02
N LEU A 552 -2.03 -19.99 7.02
CA LEU A 552 -3.35 -20.04 7.68
C LEU A 552 -4.42 -19.38 6.82
N THR A 553 -5.67 -19.81 7.02
CA THR A 553 -6.88 -19.23 6.41
C THR A 553 -7.93 -19.09 7.51
N GLU A 554 -7.81 -18.02 8.29
CA GLU A 554 -8.55 -17.84 9.52
C GLU A 554 -9.78 -16.95 9.32
N CYS A 555 -10.95 -17.39 9.79
CA CYS A 555 -12.20 -16.65 9.58
C CYS A 555 -12.16 -15.24 10.21
N GLY A 556 -12.61 -14.22 9.46
CA GLY A 556 -12.63 -12.82 9.89
C GLY A 556 -13.98 -12.39 10.47
N PRO A 557 -14.56 -11.24 10.07
CA PRO A 557 -15.85 -10.79 10.59
C PRO A 557 -17.01 -11.72 10.21
N PRO A 558 -18.23 -11.53 10.77
CA PRO A 558 -19.44 -12.23 10.33
C PRO A 558 -19.57 -12.23 8.80
N ALA A 559 -19.85 -13.40 8.22
CA ALA A 559 -20.02 -13.56 6.78
C ALA A 559 -21.31 -12.87 6.33
N ILE A 560 -21.41 -12.51 5.06
CA ILE A 560 -22.54 -11.73 4.54
C ILE A 560 -23.12 -12.32 3.25
N ILE A 561 -24.43 -12.53 3.25
CA ILE A 561 -25.23 -12.84 2.07
C ILE A 561 -25.30 -11.59 1.19
N THR A 562 -24.94 -11.77 -0.07
CA THR A 562 -25.02 -10.80 -1.15
C THR A 562 -25.88 -11.37 -2.29
N ASP A 563 -26.14 -10.57 -3.32
CA ASP A 563 -26.76 -11.02 -4.56
C ASP A 563 -25.88 -12.02 -5.36
N LYS A 564 -24.58 -12.12 -5.04
CA LYS A 564 -23.62 -13.02 -5.69
C LYS A 564 -23.38 -14.32 -4.93
N GLY A 565 -23.76 -14.41 -3.66
CA GLY A 565 -23.46 -15.54 -2.79
C GLY A 565 -23.17 -15.13 -1.36
N ILE A 566 -22.61 -16.04 -0.57
CA ILE A 566 -22.18 -15.78 0.80
C ILE A 566 -20.71 -15.37 0.79
N LEU A 567 -20.44 -14.10 1.09
CA LEU A 567 -19.11 -13.53 1.14
C LEU A 567 -18.52 -13.69 2.54
N LEU A 568 -17.33 -14.28 2.62
CA LEU A 568 -16.53 -14.36 3.84
C LEU A 568 -15.24 -13.57 3.65
N LEU A 569 -15.05 -12.55 4.48
CA LEU A 569 -13.76 -11.91 4.70
C LEU A 569 -12.96 -12.75 5.69
N TYR A 570 -11.70 -13.04 5.38
CA TYR A 570 -10.83 -13.90 6.18
C TYR A 570 -9.40 -13.34 6.26
N ASN A 571 -8.60 -13.90 7.15
CA ASN A 571 -7.23 -13.51 7.41
C ASN A 571 -6.28 -14.61 6.91
N GLY A 572 -5.46 -14.27 5.92
CA GLY A 572 -4.43 -15.15 5.38
C GLY A 572 -3.09 -14.86 6.03
N LYS A 573 -2.48 -15.88 6.65
CA LYS A 573 -1.09 -15.78 7.13
C LYS A 573 -0.13 -16.25 6.05
N ASN A 574 0.81 -15.40 5.68
CA ASN A 574 1.81 -15.74 4.67
C ASN A 574 2.88 -16.64 5.28
N ASP A 575 3.19 -17.77 4.63
CA ASP A 575 4.29 -18.64 5.03
C ASP A 575 5.64 -17.88 4.96
N LYS A 576 6.55 -18.19 5.88
CA LYS A 576 7.88 -17.55 5.94
C LYS A 576 8.89 -18.14 4.96
N GLY A 577 8.63 -19.33 4.44
CA GLY A 577 9.50 -20.04 3.52
C GLY A 577 9.03 -19.97 2.08
N GLU A 578 9.45 -20.96 1.29
CA GLU A 578 9.21 -21.03 -0.16
C GLU A 578 7.74 -21.21 -0.55
N LYS A 579 6.86 -21.52 0.43
CA LYS A 579 5.42 -21.66 0.18
C LYS A 579 4.69 -20.32 0.24
N GLY A 580 5.33 -19.26 0.75
CA GLY A 580 4.79 -17.91 0.81
C GLY A 580 4.70 -17.24 -0.55
N ASP A 581 3.87 -16.20 -0.66
CA ASP A 581 4.00 -15.24 -1.76
C ASP A 581 5.11 -14.24 -1.41
N PRO A 582 6.18 -14.15 -2.22
CA PRO A 582 7.31 -13.27 -1.94
C PRO A 582 6.98 -11.77 -2.04
N ASN A 583 5.80 -11.41 -2.56
CA ASN A 583 5.35 -10.02 -2.63
C ASN A 583 4.81 -9.49 -1.28
N TYR A 584 4.58 -10.36 -0.29
CA TYR A 584 4.09 -9.98 1.03
C TYR A 584 5.07 -10.45 2.13
N PRO A 585 5.20 -9.73 3.27
CA PRO A 585 6.12 -10.14 4.31
C PRO A 585 5.79 -11.54 4.85
N GLY A 586 6.81 -12.38 5.00
CA GLY A 586 6.66 -13.71 5.57
C GLY A 586 6.17 -13.63 7.02
N GLY A 587 5.12 -14.37 7.35
CA GLY A 587 4.45 -14.33 8.65
C GLY A 587 3.37 -13.25 8.77
N ALA A 588 3.26 -12.30 7.85
CA ALA A 588 2.22 -11.27 7.95
C ALA A 588 0.82 -11.86 7.79
N TYR A 589 -0.16 -11.26 8.47
CA TYR A 589 -1.58 -11.50 8.18
C TYR A 589 -2.13 -10.41 7.29
N CYS A 590 -2.74 -10.83 6.18
CA CYS A 590 -3.39 -9.96 5.20
C CYS A 590 -4.86 -10.39 5.00
N GLY A 591 -5.71 -9.43 4.63
CA GLY A 591 -7.13 -9.65 4.40
C GLY A 591 -7.44 -10.29 3.05
N GLY A 592 -8.17 -11.41 3.07
CA GLY A 592 -8.69 -12.13 1.91
C GLY A 592 -10.22 -12.11 1.84
N GLN A 593 -10.77 -12.47 0.67
CA GLN A 593 -12.20 -12.70 0.48
C GLN A 593 -12.44 -14.01 -0.28
N VAL A 594 -13.44 -14.76 0.16
CA VAL A 594 -13.99 -15.91 -0.55
C VAL A 594 -15.50 -15.77 -0.72
N LEU A 595 -16.02 -16.36 -1.78
CA LEU A 595 -17.43 -16.40 -2.10
C LEU A 595 -17.90 -17.86 -2.12
N PHE A 596 -18.95 -18.16 -1.36
CA PHE A 596 -19.65 -19.43 -1.38
C PHE A 596 -21.00 -19.29 -2.08
N ASP A 597 -21.47 -20.39 -2.69
CA ASP A 597 -22.81 -20.44 -3.27
C ASP A 597 -23.88 -20.32 -2.17
N LEU A 598 -24.95 -19.56 -2.43
CA LEU A 598 -26.02 -19.36 -1.45
C LEU A 598 -26.91 -20.60 -1.29
N LYS A 599 -27.09 -21.38 -2.35
CA LYS A 599 -27.90 -22.61 -2.33
C LYS A 599 -27.13 -23.76 -1.69
N ASP A 600 -25.84 -23.83 -1.99
CA ASP A 600 -24.89 -24.77 -1.39
C ASP A 600 -23.75 -24.01 -0.66
N PRO A 601 -23.91 -23.71 0.64
CA PRO A 601 -22.94 -22.94 1.43
C PRO A 601 -21.60 -23.67 1.65
N THR A 602 -21.46 -24.93 1.21
CA THR A 602 -20.19 -25.67 1.20
C THR A 602 -19.37 -25.42 -0.07
N LYS A 603 -20.02 -24.95 -1.14
CA LYS A 603 -19.41 -24.80 -2.46
C LYS A 603 -18.70 -23.45 -2.60
N LEU A 604 -17.37 -23.48 -2.63
CA LEU A 604 -16.53 -22.33 -2.96
C LEU A 604 -16.68 -21.97 -4.45
N ILE A 605 -17.06 -20.73 -4.74
CA ILE A 605 -17.26 -20.21 -6.11
C ILE A 605 -16.37 -19.00 -6.45
N GLY A 606 -15.67 -18.44 -5.47
CA GLY A 606 -14.66 -17.40 -5.68
C GLY A 606 -13.68 -17.30 -4.52
N ARG A 607 -12.43 -16.94 -4.81
CA ARG A 607 -11.38 -16.64 -3.83
C ARG A 607 -10.42 -15.64 -4.46
N LEU A 608 -10.08 -14.57 -3.72
CA LEU A 608 -9.10 -13.59 -4.19
C LEU A 608 -7.69 -14.20 -4.20
N ASP A 609 -6.93 -14.05 -5.29
CA ASP A 609 -5.54 -14.54 -5.38
C ASP A 609 -4.53 -13.66 -4.63
N LYS A 610 -4.85 -12.38 -4.47
CA LYS A 610 -4.05 -11.44 -3.68
C LYS A 610 -4.91 -10.85 -2.57
N PRO A 611 -4.32 -10.45 -1.43
CA PRO A 611 -5.06 -9.81 -0.36
C PRO A 611 -5.63 -8.47 -0.84
N PHE A 612 -6.85 -8.16 -0.42
CA PHE A 612 -7.47 -6.85 -0.67
C PHE A 612 -7.06 -5.80 0.37
N PHE A 613 -6.46 -6.24 1.48
CA PHE A 613 -6.05 -5.38 2.59
C PHE A 613 -4.76 -5.93 3.21
N VAL A 614 -3.72 -5.10 3.32
CA VAL A 614 -2.39 -5.50 3.82
C VAL A 614 -1.89 -4.51 4.87
N PRO A 615 -0.92 -4.89 5.73
CA PRO A 615 -0.27 -3.94 6.63
C PRO A 615 0.48 -2.85 5.85
N GLU A 616 0.02 -1.60 5.95
CA GLU A 616 0.60 -0.45 5.25
C GLU A 616 1.14 0.58 6.23
N GLU A 617 0.42 0.83 7.32
CA GLU A 617 0.76 1.88 8.28
C GLU A 617 1.78 1.41 9.33
N PRO A 618 2.58 2.32 9.92
CA PRO A 618 3.59 1.94 10.91
C PRO A 618 3.05 1.09 12.08
N PHE A 619 1.85 1.40 12.56
CA PHE A 619 1.19 0.68 13.66
C PHE A 619 0.60 -0.68 13.26
N GLU A 620 0.54 -0.99 11.97
CA GLU A 620 0.08 -2.28 11.44
C GLU A 620 1.26 -3.22 11.16
N ARG A 621 2.43 -2.67 10.83
CA ARG A 621 3.63 -3.43 10.45
C ARG A 621 4.37 -4.05 11.63
N THR A 622 4.25 -3.49 12.83
CA THR A 622 4.96 -4.02 14.00
C THR A 622 4.30 -3.61 15.32
N GLY A 623 4.44 -4.47 16.33
CA GLY A 623 3.80 -4.39 17.64
C GLY A 623 4.17 -5.63 18.46
N GLN A 624 3.22 -6.17 19.24
CA GLN A 624 3.35 -7.49 19.89
C GLN A 624 3.57 -8.59 18.84
N TYR A 625 2.92 -8.47 17.68
CA TYR A 625 3.20 -9.28 16.50
C TYR A 625 4.21 -8.58 15.59
N LYS A 626 5.39 -9.19 15.42
CA LYS A 626 6.55 -8.53 14.79
C LYS A 626 6.49 -8.45 13.26
N ASP A 627 5.82 -9.40 12.63
CA ASP A 627 5.81 -9.54 11.16
C ASP A 627 4.70 -8.71 10.49
N GLY A 628 3.93 -7.96 11.28
CA GLY A 628 2.80 -7.14 10.83
C GLY A 628 1.49 -7.92 10.70
N THR A 629 0.38 -7.31 11.10
CA THR A 629 -0.95 -7.89 10.90
C THR A 629 -2.00 -6.80 10.77
N VAL A 630 -2.91 -7.00 9.81
CA VAL A 630 -4.22 -6.36 9.72
C VAL A 630 -5.29 -7.44 9.90
N PHE A 631 -5.57 -7.79 11.16
CA PHE A 631 -6.45 -8.91 11.50
C PHE A 631 -7.92 -8.49 11.46
N LEU A 632 -8.61 -8.80 10.36
CA LEU A 632 -10.00 -8.46 10.11
C LEU A 632 -10.92 -9.23 11.05
N GLU A 633 -11.76 -8.53 11.82
CA GLU A 633 -12.60 -9.19 12.82
C GLU A 633 -13.96 -8.55 13.04
N GLY A 634 -14.06 -7.22 12.94
CA GLY A 634 -15.29 -6.49 13.17
C GLY A 634 -15.79 -5.86 11.87
N MET A 635 -17.07 -6.02 11.55
CA MET A 635 -17.65 -5.34 10.40
C MET A 635 -19.06 -4.85 10.74
N ALA A 636 -19.32 -3.56 10.50
CA ALA A 636 -20.61 -2.94 10.76
C ALA A 636 -21.10 -2.16 9.53
N TYR A 637 -22.36 -2.40 9.14
CA TYR A 637 -23.05 -1.55 8.17
C TYR A 637 -23.74 -0.39 8.87
N TYR A 638 -23.28 0.83 8.60
CA TYR A 638 -23.76 2.03 9.26
C TYR A 638 -23.69 3.22 8.30
N GLY A 639 -24.72 4.06 8.28
CA GLY A 639 -24.75 5.23 7.39
C GLY A 639 -24.57 4.90 5.89
N ARG A 640 -25.05 3.72 5.45
CA ARG A 640 -24.87 3.16 4.10
C ARG A 640 -23.42 2.83 3.70
N LYS A 641 -22.52 2.70 4.67
CA LYS A 641 -21.12 2.32 4.47
C LYS A 641 -20.78 1.10 5.31
N TRP A 642 -19.74 0.41 4.90
CA TRP A 642 -19.15 -0.70 5.63
C TRP A 642 -17.93 -0.22 6.39
N TYR A 643 -17.95 -0.37 7.71
CA TYR A 643 -16.83 -0.08 8.60
C TYR A 643 -16.18 -1.40 9.01
N LEU A 644 -14.95 -1.62 8.56
CA LEU A 644 -14.14 -2.79 8.87
C LEU A 644 -13.15 -2.42 9.98
N TYR A 645 -13.33 -3.02 11.15
CA TYR A 645 -12.45 -2.90 12.29
C TYR A 645 -11.51 -4.10 12.35
N TYR A 646 -10.23 -3.84 12.60
CA TYR A 646 -9.19 -4.84 12.54
C TYR A 646 -8.13 -4.63 13.62
N GLY A 647 -7.52 -5.73 14.07
CA GLY A 647 -6.34 -5.71 14.92
C GLY A 647 -5.10 -5.28 14.13
N CYS A 648 -4.25 -4.45 14.75
CA CYS A 648 -3.00 -3.97 14.16
C CYS A 648 -1.83 -4.48 15.00
N ALA A 649 -0.99 -5.31 14.40
CA ALA A 649 0.21 -5.90 15.02
C ALA A 649 0.00 -6.51 16.43
N ASP A 650 -1.17 -7.12 16.69
CA ASP A 650 -1.61 -7.61 18.01
C ASP A 650 -1.50 -6.55 19.13
N SER A 651 -1.74 -5.28 18.84
CA SER A 651 -1.50 -4.19 19.80
C SER A 651 -2.55 -3.09 19.78
N MET A 652 -3.09 -2.78 18.60
CA MET A 652 -3.98 -1.63 18.39
C MET A 652 -5.21 -2.03 17.56
N VAL A 653 -6.22 -1.15 17.49
CA VAL A 653 -7.37 -1.28 16.59
C VAL A 653 -7.32 -0.21 15.50
N GLY A 654 -7.46 -0.62 14.25
CA GLY A 654 -7.67 0.25 13.10
C GLY A 654 -9.10 0.19 12.56
N VAL A 655 -9.43 1.11 11.67
CA VAL A 655 -10.69 1.08 10.89
C VAL A 655 -10.40 1.42 9.44
N ALA A 656 -11.11 0.74 8.53
CA ALA A 656 -11.16 1.08 7.12
C ALA A 656 -12.62 1.10 6.64
N ILE A 657 -12.93 2.00 5.72
CA ILE A 657 -14.31 2.30 5.32
C ILE A 657 -14.47 1.98 3.84
N TYR A 658 -15.46 1.17 3.51
CA TYR A 658 -15.92 0.93 2.15
C TYR A 658 -17.26 1.65 1.93
N ASP A 659 -17.32 2.45 0.87
CA ASP A 659 -18.52 3.18 0.45
C ASP A 659 -19.07 2.54 -0.84
N PRO A 660 -20.11 1.70 -0.77
CA PRO A 660 -20.67 1.03 -1.94
C PRO A 660 -21.17 1.99 -3.02
N ALA A 661 -21.49 3.24 -2.68
CA ALA A 661 -21.94 4.25 -3.64
C ALA A 661 -20.81 4.79 -4.53
N LYS A 662 -19.55 4.46 -4.21
CA LYS A 662 -18.36 4.90 -4.95
C LYS A 662 -17.68 3.76 -5.73
N LYS A 663 -18.29 2.57 -5.77
CA LYS A 663 -17.78 1.40 -6.49
C LYS A 663 -18.08 1.50 -7.98
#